data_AF-A0A1G0SS54-F1
#
_entry.id   AF-A0A1G0SS54-F1
#
_cell.length_a   1.000
_cell.length_b   1.000
_cell.length_c   1.000
_cell.angle_alpha   90.00
_cell.angle_beta   90.00
_cell.angle_gamma   90.00
#
_symmetry.space_group_name_H-M   'P 1'
#
loop_
_entity.id
_entity.type
_entity.pdbx_description
1 polymer ?
#
loop_
_entity_poly.entity_id
_entity_poly.type
_entity_poly.pdbx_seq_one_letter_code
_entity_poly.pdbx_strand_id
1 'polypeptide(L)'
;MRIRRRTTFPLILAFSLVLLFLLSGSSQERTRFPYARFGLTERQAAAHLLDRFTYGPRPGDIESVARTGLDRWFDEQLTGRLPDRDLNDRLTSYSALSQSAEEIARTYPNTGFVLQAAYEEGIIQRGEATDREELQNKLRDFSKEKGFRPVQELTGQLLAQKTLRAYSSENQLREVLTEFWFNHFNVSLSDNQSRPYVLSYERDAIRPNAAGRFVDLLKATAKHPAMLTYLDNAQSTAGEGALTTMEMEFRGMEEEPGLRGRVNRAAVDRARKEYAERAREAMEKLPKQAQRRRGLNENYARELMELHTLGVDGGYTQEDVVEVARAFTGWTIMPPGQKGDQLKQRIDRGRAVGFVQDGGFLFRADAHDAGSKAILGVTFPSGGGIEDGERVLEMLARHPATAKFISRSIAIRFVSDDPPKALIDRMAEIFLASKGDIGLVMHVLVESPEFWSPASRRAKIKSPFELAISAVRGLGAHVETSRGIVSWTSRMGQPMYACQAPTGYPDRASQWINSGSLLNRMNYGFQLASGRVQGVRVDLELLTDGREPGSPDEALAAYTKALLPERSADSTVALLQRSVRSTELRSRIEEKEEHAVGDEGEEPEMFMDENGLPLVTKKGNARRRRLTMDQSNPPTMQQHIVGLIIGSPEFQRR
;
A
#
# COMPACT_ATOMS: atom_id res chain seq x y z
N MET A 1 44.96 20.33 -58.30
CA MET A 1 45.48 20.11 -56.92
C MET A 1 45.41 21.42 -56.16
N ARG A 2 44.36 21.65 -55.34
CA ARG A 2 44.34 22.63 -54.24
C ARG A 2 43.05 22.46 -53.43
N ILE A 3 43.24 21.95 -52.22
CA ILE A 3 42.24 21.65 -51.20
C ILE A 3 41.68 22.98 -50.65
N ARG A 4 40.37 23.19 -50.75
CA ARG A 4 39.65 24.23 -50.00
C ARG A 4 39.33 23.69 -48.61
N ARG A 5 40.05 24.16 -47.58
CA ARG A 5 39.66 24.02 -46.18
C ARG A 5 38.38 24.82 -45.94
N ARG A 6 37.28 24.15 -45.61
CA ARG A 6 36.08 24.79 -45.06
C ARG A 6 36.18 24.83 -43.54
N THR A 7 35.91 26.02 -43.05
CA THR A 7 35.76 26.46 -41.67
C THR A 7 34.67 25.68 -40.93
N THR A 8 35.08 24.85 -39.97
CA THR A 8 34.21 24.28 -38.93
C THR A 8 34.91 24.44 -37.59
N PHE A 9 35.01 25.67 -37.09
CA PHE A 9 35.69 25.94 -35.81
C PHE A 9 35.01 26.92 -34.83
N PRO A 10 33.80 27.49 -35.05
CA PRO A 10 33.09 28.18 -33.96
C PRO A 10 31.98 27.33 -33.30
N LEU A 11 31.43 26.29 -33.94
CA LEU A 11 30.33 25.51 -33.36
C LEU A 11 30.77 24.48 -32.31
N ILE A 12 31.98 23.92 -32.46
CA ILE A 12 32.50 22.90 -31.52
C ILE A 12 32.97 23.56 -30.21
N LEU A 13 33.45 24.81 -30.27
CA LEU A 13 33.86 25.55 -29.06
C LEU A 13 32.65 26.00 -28.22
N ALA A 14 31.54 26.40 -28.87
CA ALA A 14 30.31 26.75 -28.18
C ALA A 14 29.63 25.53 -27.52
N PHE A 15 29.67 24.36 -28.16
CA PHE A 15 29.11 23.13 -27.59
C PHE A 15 29.96 22.56 -26.44
N SER A 16 31.29 22.76 -26.51
CA SER A 16 32.22 22.32 -25.46
C SER A 16 32.14 23.20 -24.20
N LEU A 17 31.86 24.50 -24.34
CA LEU A 17 31.66 25.41 -23.21
C LEU A 17 30.34 25.18 -22.46
N VAL A 18 29.28 24.74 -23.15
CA VAL A 18 28.01 24.35 -22.52
C VAL A 18 28.14 22.99 -21.81
N LEU A 19 28.91 22.05 -22.37
CA LEU A 19 29.18 20.76 -21.70
C LEU A 19 30.10 20.91 -20.48
N LEU A 20 31.07 21.84 -20.51
CA LEU A 20 31.90 22.16 -19.34
C LEU A 20 31.14 22.91 -18.24
N PHE A 21 30.07 23.64 -18.55
CA PHE A 21 29.17 24.20 -17.53
C PHE A 21 28.24 23.16 -16.89
N LEU A 22 27.94 22.06 -17.60
CA LEU A 22 27.17 20.93 -17.07
C LEU A 22 28.02 19.89 -16.33
N LEU A 23 29.35 19.88 -16.56
CA LEU A 23 30.32 18.97 -15.91
C LEU A 23 31.24 19.65 -14.88
N SER A 24 31.19 20.99 -14.79
CA SER A 24 31.69 21.69 -13.62
C SER A 24 30.68 21.46 -12.51
N GLY A 25 30.97 20.52 -11.63
CA GLY A 25 30.32 20.43 -10.33
C GLY A 25 30.50 21.76 -9.62
N SER A 26 29.56 22.69 -9.84
CA SER A 26 29.16 23.56 -8.77
C SER A 26 28.77 22.59 -7.65
N SER A 27 29.50 22.65 -6.54
CA SER A 27 28.82 22.51 -5.27
C SER A 27 27.66 23.49 -5.32
N GLN A 28 26.51 23.06 -5.86
CA GLN A 28 25.26 23.70 -5.58
C GLN A 28 25.25 23.65 -4.05
N GLU A 29 25.48 24.79 -3.41
CA GLU A 29 25.03 24.95 -2.04
C GLU A 29 23.56 24.56 -2.11
N ARG A 30 23.26 23.31 -1.72
CA ARG A 30 21.88 22.85 -1.61
C ARG A 30 21.24 23.88 -0.70
N THR A 31 20.31 24.64 -1.27
CA THR A 31 19.68 25.75 -0.58
C THR A 31 19.02 25.17 0.65
N ARG A 32 19.52 25.54 1.84
CA ARG A 32 18.91 25.15 3.12
C ARG A 32 17.41 25.36 3.04
N PHE A 33 16.64 24.38 3.52
CA PHE A 33 15.19 24.48 3.55
C PHE A 33 14.69 25.85 4.09
N PRO A 34 13.68 26.47 3.46
CA PRO A 34 13.35 27.88 3.72
C PRO A 34 12.55 28.11 5.02
N TYR A 35 12.57 27.18 5.97
CA TYR A 35 11.75 27.20 7.19
C TYR A 35 11.91 28.49 8.02
N ALA A 36 13.11 29.05 8.08
CA ALA A 36 13.40 30.28 8.82
C ALA A 36 12.64 31.49 8.27
N ARG A 37 12.41 31.54 6.95
CA ARG A 37 11.62 32.61 6.30
C ARG A 37 10.14 32.57 6.72
N PHE A 38 9.67 31.42 7.21
CA PHE A 38 8.33 31.24 7.73
C PHE A 38 8.28 31.29 9.26
N GLY A 39 9.33 31.77 9.92
CA GLY A 39 9.37 31.99 11.36
C GLY A 39 9.48 30.70 12.19
N LEU A 40 9.99 29.62 11.61
CA LEU A 40 10.29 28.39 12.36
C LEU A 40 11.73 28.42 12.86
N THR A 41 11.91 28.02 14.12
CA THR A 41 13.24 27.60 14.61
C THR A 41 13.64 26.27 13.97
N GLU A 42 14.93 25.94 13.98
CA GLU A 42 15.41 24.64 13.48
C GLU A 42 14.73 23.46 14.19
N ARG A 43 14.54 23.54 15.50
CA ARG A 43 13.83 22.53 16.29
C ARG A 43 12.38 22.35 15.84
N GLN A 44 11.65 23.46 15.60
CA GLN A 44 10.28 23.38 15.12
C GLN A 44 10.19 22.85 13.69
N ALA A 45 11.17 23.20 12.84
CA ALA A 45 11.24 22.69 11.49
C ALA A 45 11.55 21.18 11.47
N ALA A 46 12.44 20.70 12.35
CA ALA A 46 12.72 19.27 12.52
C ALA A 46 11.48 18.51 12.99
N ALA A 47 10.72 19.07 13.94
CA ALA A 47 9.46 18.48 14.39
C ALA A 47 8.41 18.41 13.27
N HIS A 48 8.24 19.49 12.50
CA HIS A 48 7.33 19.52 11.34
C HIS A 48 7.72 18.47 10.28
N LEU A 49 9.01 18.29 9.99
CA LEU A 49 9.48 17.22 9.09
C LEU A 49 9.14 15.83 9.62
N LEU A 50 9.41 15.58 10.91
CA LEU A 50 9.10 14.30 11.52
C LEU A 50 7.60 14.02 11.47
N ASP A 51 6.76 15.01 11.70
CA ASP A 51 5.32 14.83 11.66
C ASP A 51 4.74 14.61 10.24
N ARG A 52 5.36 15.20 9.20
CA ARG A 52 4.93 15.00 7.81
C ARG A 52 5.53 13.75 7.16
N PHE A 53 6.76 13.40 7.48
CA PHE A 53 7.53 12.35 6.79
C PHE A 53 7.76 11.09 7.63
N THR A 54 7.21 11.01 8.83
CA THR A 54 7.26 9.81 9.68
C THR A 54 5.90 9.58 10.33
N TYR A 55 5.74 8.50 11.10
CA TYR A 55 4.56 8.34 11.96
C TYR A 55 4.59 9.23 13.21
N GLY A 56 5.57 10.12 13.35
CA GLY A 56 5.77 11.04 14.45
C GLY A 56 7.10 10.79 15.18
N PRO A 57 7.60 11.79 15.92
CA PRO A 57 8.87 11.70 16.63
C PRO A 57 8.79 10.75 17.83
N ARG A 58 9.85 9.99 18.07
CA ARG A 58 10.16 9.39 19.37
C ARG A 58 10.83 10.42 20.29
N PRO A 59 10.89 10.19 21.61
CA PRO A 59 11.74 10.98 22.50
C PRO A 59 13.17 11.09 21.95
N GLY A 60 13.67 12.31 21.78
CA GLY A 60 15.01 12.61 21.27
C GLY A 60 15.16 12.69 19.73
N ASP A 61 14.16 12.27 18.94
CA ASP A 61 14.28 12.29 17.47
C ASP A 61 14.44 13.73 16.93
N ILE A 62 13.76 14.71 17.52
CA ILE A 62 13.82 16.12 17.06
C ILE A 62 15.23 16.69 17.21
N GLU A 63 15.85 16.45 18.36
CA GLU A 63 17.21 16.86 18.67
C GLU A 63 18.21 16.14 17.76
N SER A 64 17.96 14.86 17.48
CA SER A 64 18.76 14.07 16.54
C SER A 64 18.71 14.66 15.12
N VAL A 65 17.51 14.96 14.61
CA VAL A 65 17.32 15.58 13.28
C VAL A 65 17.97 16.96 13.20
N ALA A 66 17.79 17.80 14.22
CA ALA A 66 18.42 19.12 14.26
C ALA A 66 19.96 19.02 14.23
N ARG A 67 20.54 18.07 14.97
CA ARG A 67 21.99 17.82 14.99
C ARG A 67 22.53 17.26 13.66
N THR A 68 21.80 16.37 13.00
CA THR A 68 22.16 15.83 11.68
C THR A 68 22.07 16.90 10.59
N GLY A 69 21.17 17.85 10.75
CA GLY A 69 20.77 18.82 9.74
C GLY A 69 19.58 18.31 8.94
N LEU A 70 18.56 19.17 8.76
CA LEU A 70 17.27 18.79 8.20
C LEU A 70 17.38 18.26 6.76
N ASP A 71 18.16 18.95 5.91
CA ASP A 71 18.36 18.57 4.50
C ASP A 71 19.00 17.19 4.39
N ARG A 72 20.07 16.96 5.16
CA ARG A 72 20.79 15.68 5.20
C ARG A 72 19.91 14.55 5.73
N TRP A 73 19.17 14.79 6.81
CA TRP A 73 18.26 13.80 7.36
C TRP A 73 17.19 13.41 6.33
N PHE A 74 16.62 14.38 5.62
CA PHE A 74 15.62 14.14 4.58
C PHE A 74 16.19 13.31 3.41
N ASP A 75 17.41 13.61 2.96
CA ASP A 75 18.12 12.81 1.96
C ASP A 75 18.31 11.35 2.42
N GLU A 76 18.77 11.15 3.66
CA GLU A 76 18.96 9.82 4.26
C GLU A 76 17.62 9.05 4.30
N GLN A 77 16.53 9.71 4.67
CA GLN A 77 15.18 9.14 4.65
C GLN A 77 14.72 8.74 3.24
N LEU A 78 14.97 9.58 2.22
CA LEU A 78 14.62 9.28 0.83
C LEU A 78 15.40 8.09 0.28
N THR A 79 16.69 7.96 0.61
CA THR A 79 17.47 6.78 0.21
C THR A 79 16.95 5.50 0.88
N GLY A 80 16.44 5.63 2.11
CA GLY A 80 15.93 4.53 2.92
C GLY A 80 16.98 3.44 3.18
N ARG A 81 18.24 3.81 3.41
CA ARG A 81 19.34 2.86 3.66
C ARG A 81 19.87 2.93 5.10
N LEU A 82 19.10 3.53 6.01
CA LEU A 82 19.46 3.57 7.42
C LEU A 82 19.43 2.15 8.02
N PRO A 83 20.34 1.84 8.95
CA PRO A 83 20.47 0.50 9.50
C PRO A 83 19.31 0.14 10.44
N ASP A 84 18.54 -0.88 10.07
CA ASP A 84 17.38 -1.39 10.82
C ASP A 84 17.70 -2.76 11.46
N ARG A 85 18.81 -2.90 12.19
CA ARG A 85 19.27 -4.22 12.69
C ARG A 85 18.26 -4.91 13.61
N ASP A 86 17.85 -4.26 14.69
CA ASP A 86 16.86 -4.81 15.64
C ASP A 86 15.53 -5.15 14.96
N LEU A 87 15.04 -4.24 14.11
CA LEU A 87 13.84 -4.46 13.32
C LEU A 87 13.98 -5.71 12.42
N ASN A 88 15.08 -5.83 11.68
CA ASN A 88 15.31 -6.96 10.79
C ASN A 88 15.42 -8.28 11.56
N ASP A 89 16.09 -8.29 12.72
CA ASP A 89 16.19 -9.47 13.58
C ASP A 89 14.79 -9.93 14.03
N ARG A 90 13.93 -9.00 14.44
CA ARG A 90 12.55 -9.32 14.84
C ARG A 90 11.69 -9.81 13.68
N LEU A 91 11.89 -9.25 12.48
CA LEU A 91 11.16 -9.67 11.28
C LEU A 91 11.51 -11.09 10.83
N THR A 92 12.66 -11.65 11.22
CA THR A 92 13.04 -13.03 10.89
C THR A 92 12.05 -14.07 11.44
N SER A 93 11.30 -13.73 12.48
CA SER A 93 10.28 -14.59 13.09
C SER A 93 9.05 -14.82 12.19
N TYR A 94 8.84 -13.99 11.16
CA TYR A 94 7.71 -14.10 10.23
C TYR A 94 8.12 -14.86 8.96
N SER A 95 7.89 -16.17 8.96
CA SER A 95 8.32 -17.07 7.88
C SER A 95 7.83 -16.66 6.48
N ALA A 96 6.66 -16.05 6.36
CA ALA A 96 6.14 -15.63 5.06
C ALA A 96 6.99 -14.53 4.41
N LEU A 97 7.74 -13.74 5.20
CA LEU A 97 8.61 -12.68 4.68
C LEU A 97 9.82 -13.21 3.90
N SER A 98 10.22 -14.47 4.08
CA SER A 98 11.31 -15.09 3.32
C SER A 98 10.84 -15.91 2.11
N GLN A 99 9.53 -16.09 1.94
CA GLN A 99 8.93 -16.87 0.86
C GLN A 99 8.59 -16.01 -0.37
N SER A 100 8.75 -16.55 -1.57
CA SER A 100 8.20 -15.97 -2.80
C SER A 100 6.67 -15.94 -2.78
N ALA A 101 6.04 -15.13 -3.65
CA ALA A 101 4.58 -15.05 -3.74
C ALA A 101 3.93 -16.41 -4.03
N GLU A 102 4.59 -17.24 -4.84
CA GLU A 102 4.14 -18.59 -5.20
C GLU A 102 4.28 -19.56 -4.03
N GLU A 103 5.37 -19.49 -3.28
CA GLU A 103 5.55 -20.29 -2.05
C GLU A 103 4.53 -19.90 -0.99
N ILE A 104 4.24 -18.60 -0.83
CA ILE A 104 3.18 -18.12 0.06
C ILE A 104 1.83 -18.69 -0.38
N ALA A 105 1.47 -18.58 -1.65
CA ALA A 105 0.19 -19.09 -2.16
C ALA A 105 0.03 -20.61 -2.03
N ARG A 106 1.14 -21.37 -2.07
CA ARG A 106 1.16 -22.83 -1.80
C ARG A 106 1.06 -23.15 -0.31
N THR A 107 1.72 -22.36 0.53
CA THR A 107 1.78 -22.58 1.99
C THR A 107 0.48 -22.14 2.66
N TYR A 108 -0.09 -21.02 2.21
CA TYR A 108 -1.28 -20.37 2.77
C TYR A 108 -2.38 -20.24 1.70
N PRO A 109 -2.86 -21.36 1.12
CA PRO A 109 -3.83 -21.30 0.05
C PRO A 109 -5.16 -20.72 0.54
N ASN A 110 -5.90 -20.09 -0.37
CA ASN A 110 -7.27 -19.68 -0.09
C ASN A 110 -8.23 -20.89 -0.08
N THR A 111 -9.40 -20.72 0.53
CA THR A 111 -10.40 -21.79 0.66
C THR A 111 -10.85 -22.35 -0.69
N GLY A 112 -10.92 -21.52 -1.73
CA GLY A 112 -11.30 -21.95 -3.08
C GLY A 112 -10.30 -22.93 -3.68
N PHE A 113 -9.00 -22.69 -3.47
CA PHE A 113 -7.94 -23.60 -3.89
C PHE A 113 -8.01 -24.93 -3.12
N VAL A 114 -8.13 -24.88 -1.80
CA VAL A 114 -8.22 -26.10 -0.97
C VAL A 114 -9.41 -26.96 -1.40
N LEU A 115 -10.57 -26.32 -1.62
CA LEU A 115 -11.78 -26.99 -2.09
C LEU A 115 -11.57 -27.64 -3.46
N GLN A 116 -10.96 -26.91 -4.41
CA GLN A 116 -10.70 -27.45 -5.74
C GLN A 116 -9.68 -28.60 -5.72
N ALA A 117 -8.64 -28.52 -4.89
CA ALA A 117 -7.67 -29.60 -4.72
C ALA A 117 -8.32 -30.84 -4.09
N ALA A 118 -9.19 -30.66 -3.09
CA ALA A 118 -9.93 -31.74 -2.46
C ALA A 118 -10.90 -32.45 -3.45
N TYR A 119 -11.52 -31.70 -4.38
CA TYR A 119 -12.29 -32.30 -5.48
C TYR A 119 -11.42 -33.11 -6.44
N GLU A 120 -10.24 -32.60 -6.80
CA GLU A 120 -9.32 -33.27 -7.74
C GLU A 120 -8.76 -34.58 -7.17
N GLU A 121 -8.57 -34.64 -5.85
CA GLU A 121 -8.11 -35.83 -5.15
C GLU A 121 -9.25 -36.75 -4.66
N GLY A 122 -10.51 -36.42 -4.99
CA GLY A 122 -11.66 -37.25 -4.64
C GLY A 122 -12.01 -37.29 -3.15
N ILE A 123 -11.44 -36.40 -2.34
CA ILE A 123 -11.76 -36.24 -0.92
C ILE A 123 -13.20 -35.76 -0.73
N ILE A 124 -13.68 -34.95 -1.68
CA ILE A 124 -15.05 -34.42 -1.74
C ILE A 124 -15.60 -34.73 -3.12
N GLN A 125 -16.87 -35.15 -3.22
CA GLN A 125 -17.54 -35.37 -4.50
C GLN A 125 -18.32 -34.13 -4.94
N ARG A 126 -18.28 -33.79 -6.23
CA ARG A 126 -19.04 -32.65 -6.77
C ARG A 126 -20.54 -32.96 -6.76
N GLY A 127 -21.33 -32.11 -6.12
CA GLY A 127 -22.79 -32.23 -6.08
C GLY A 127 -23.34 -33.12 -4.96
N GLU A 128 -22.47 -33.70 -4.12
CA GLU A 128 -22.88 -34.37 -2.89
C GLU A 128 -23.26 -33.31 -1.84
N ALA A 129 -24.44 -33.44 -1.25
CA ALA A 129 -24.87 -32.58 -0.15
C ALA A 129 -24.15 -33.02 1.14
N THR A 130 -22.93 -32.56 1.32
CA THR A 130 -22.20 -32.72 2.58
C THR A 130 -22.68 -31.68 3.58
N ASP A 131 -22.90 -32.09 4.83
CA ASP A 131 -23.16 -31.13 5.91
C ASP A 131 -22.00 -30.13 6.02
N ARG A 132 -22.29 -28.89 6.42
CA ARG A 132 -21.29 -27.82 6.47
C ARG A 132 -20.15 -28.15 7.43
N GLU A 133 -20.45 -28.75 8.59
CA GLU A 133 -19.45 -29.11 9.59
C GLU A 133 -18.57 -30.27 9.09
N GLU A 134 -19.18 -31.27 8.45
CA GLU A 134 -18.46 -32.39 7.84
C GLU A 134 -17.53 -31.91 6.72
N LEU A 135 -18.00 -31.00 5.85
CA LEU A 135 -17.20 -30.38 4.80
C LEU A 135 -16.00 -29.63 5.39
N GLN A 136 -16.22 -28.83 6.43
CA GLN A 136 -15.15 -28.09 7.12
C GLN A 136 -14.12 -29.04 7.75
N ASN A 137 -14.57 -30.13 8.38
CA ASN A 137 -13.70 -31.15 8.97
C ASN A 137 -12.85 -31.84 7.89
N LYS A 138 -13.45 -32.28 6.77
CA LYS A 138 -12.73 -32.87 5.63
C LYS A 138 -11.69 -31.93 5.06
N LEU A 139 -12.04 -30.66 4.83
CA LEU A 139 -11.12 -29.65 4.30
C LEU A 139 -9.97 -29.35 5.28
N ARG A 140 -10.25 -29.33 6.58
CA ARG A 140 -9.23 -29.13 7.62
C ARG A 140 -8.24 -30.29 7.65
N ASP A 141 -8.74 -31.52 7.63
CA ASP A 141 -7.89 -32.71 7.72
C ASP A 141 -7.07 -32.88 6.43
N PHE A 142 -7.66 -32.63 5.27
CA PHE A 142 -6.95 -32.53 4.00
C PHE A 142 -5.87 -31.44 4.02
N SER A 143 -6.20 -30.25 4.55
CA SER A 143 -5.22 -29.15 4.67
C SER A 143 -4.02 -29.56 5.54
N LYS A 144 -4.27 -30.26 6.65
CA LYS A 144 -3.20 -30.79 7.52
C LYS A 144 -2.33 -31.82 6.78
N GLU A 145 -2.93 -32.75 6.05
CA GLU A 145 -2.22 -33.77 5.26
C GLU A 145 -1.31 -33.11 4.20
N LYS A 146 -1.79 -32.06 3.54
CA LYS A 146 -1.02 -31.31 2.53
C LYS A 146 -0.01 -30.32 3.12
N GLY A 147 0.01 -30.15 4.44
CA GLY A 147 0.85 -29.15 5.10
C GLY A 147 0.44 -27.70 4.83
N PHE A 148 -0.81 -27.47 4.40
CA PHE A 148 -1.35 -26.12 4.23
C PHE A 148 -1.53 -25.46 5.60
N ARG A 149 -1.16 -24.19 5.68
CA ARG A 149 -1.29 -23.35 6.86
C ARG A 149 -2.49 -22.40 6.71
N PRO A 150 -3.15 -22.01 7.81
CA PRO A 150 -4.29 -21.10 7.75
C PRO A 150 -3.90 -19.71 7.20
N VAL A 151 -4.71 -19.16 6.29
CA VAL A 151 -4.49 -17.82 5.73
C VAL A 151 -4.55 -16.70 6.78
N GLN A 152 -5.19 -16.96 7.92
CA GLN A 152 -5.22 -16.07 9.07
C GLN A 152 -3.83 -15.88 9.68
N GLU A 153 -2.98 -16.90 9.63
CA GLU A 153 -1.61 -16.81 10.08
C GLU A 153 -0.80 -15.85 9.19
N LEU A 154 -0.92 -15.99 7.86
CA LEU A 154 -0.33 -15.07 6.89
C LEU A 154 -0.80 -13.62 7.12
N THR A 155 -2.11 -13.45 7.37
CA THR A 155 -2.71 -12.16 7.69
C THR A 155 -2.11 -11.58 8.98
N GLY A 156 -1.94 -12.40 10.01
CA GLY A 156 -1.27 -12.01 11.25
C GLY A 156 0.17 -11.53 11.01
N GLN A 157 0.94 -12.23 10.17
CA GLN A 157 2.29 -11.84 9.80
C GLN A 157 2.33 -10.51 9.02
N LEU A 158 1.41 -10.28 8.09
CA LEU A 158 1.26 -9.01 7.36
C LEU A 158 0.98 -7.84 8.31
N LEU A 159 0.03 -8.00 9.23
CA LEU A 159 -0.35 -6.94 10.17
C LEU A 159 0.77 -6.67 11.19
N ALA A 160 1.45 -7.71 11.64
CA ALA A 160 2.58 -7.60 12.55
C ALA A 160 3.78 -6.90 11.90
N GLN A 161 4.19 -7.31 10.69
CA GLN A 161 5.31 -6.67 10.01
C GLN A 161 5.02 -5.20 9.69
N LYS A 162 3.79 -4.85 9.28
CA LYS A 162 3.39 -3.46 9.00
C LYS A 162 3.50 -2.59 10.24
N THR A 163 2.93 -3.06 11.35
CA THR A 163 2.97 -2.35 12.64
C THR A 163 4.41 -2.20 13.14
N LEU A 164 5.19 -3.28 13.07
CA LEU A 164 6.56 -3.33 13.52
C LEU A 164 7.46 -2.35 12.74
N ARG A 165 7.36 -2.34 11.41
CA ARG A 165 8.07 -1.38 10.56
C ARG A 165 7.68 0.06 10.84
N ALA A 166 6.37 0.34 10.92
CA ALA A 166 5.85 1.69 11.16
C ALA A 166 6.39 2.29 12.47
N TYR A 167 6.46 1.49 13.55
CA TYR A 167 6.93 2.01 14.82
C TYR A 167 8.45 1.96 15.00
N SER A 168 9.15 0.93 14.49
CA SER A 168 10.58 0.69 14.81
C SER A 168 11.57 1.13 13.75
N SER A 169 11.17 1.24 12.47
CA SER A 169 12.14 1.51 11.40
C SER A 169 12.74 2.91 11.55
N GLU A 170 14.05 3.02 11.30
CA GLU A 170 14.73 4.30 11.12
C GLU A 170 14.43 4.91 9.74
N ASN A 171 13.98 4.12 8.77
CA ASN A 171 13.61 4.54 7.42
C ASN A 171 12.13 4.95 7.32
N GLN A 172 11.68 5.82 8.22
CA GLN A 172 10.28 6.18 8.39
C GLN A 172 9.60 6.72 7.12
N LEU A 173 10.28 7.55 6.32
CA LEU A 173 9.69 8.07 5.08
C LEU A 173 9.36 6.96 4.08
N ARG A 174 10.18 5.89 4.02
CA ARG A 174 9.87 4.73 3.19
C ARG A 174 8.59 4.04 3.66
N GLU A 175 8.38 3.91 4.97
CA GLU A 175 7.20 3.23 5.50
C GLU A 175 5.92 4.07 5.30
N VAL A 176 6.01 5.40 5.46
CA VAL A 176 4.91 6.34 5.14
C VAL A 176 4.57 6.32 3.64
N LEU A 177 5.58 6.36 2.76
CA LEU A 177 5.37 6.26 1.31
C LEU A 177 4.82 4.88 0.92
N THR A 178 5.25 3.80 1.59
CA THR A 178 4.72 2.45 1.35
C THR A 178 3.22 2.39 1.68
N GLU A 179 2.78 3.00 2.80
CA GLU A 179 1.34 3.12 3.10
C GLU A 179 0.58 3.96 2.08
N PHE A 180 1.14 5.12 1.70
CA PHE A 180 0.55 5.99 0.68
C PHE A 180 0.33 5.24 -0.63
N TRP A 181 1.36 4.54 -1.13
CA TRP A 181 1.28 3.79 -2.38
C TRP A 181 0.41 2.55 -2.28
N PHE A 182 0.42 1.83 -1.15
CA PHE A 182 -0.52 0.73 -0.93
C PHE A 182 -1.95 1.23 -1.01
N ASN A 183 -2.25 2.38 -0.41
CA ASN A 183 -3.58 2.96 -0.45
C ASN A 183 -3.96 3.47 -1.85
N HIS A 184 -3.00 4.00 -2.63
CA HIS A 184 -3.20 4.42 -4.02
C HIS A 184 -3.47 3.24 -4.96
N PHE A 185 -2.77 2.13 -4.77
CA PHE A 185 -2.94 0.88 -5.52
C PHE A 185 -3.64 -0.17 -4.65
N ASN A 186 -4.78 0.20 -4.07
CA ASN A 186 -5.40 -0.58 -3.00
C ASN A 186 -5.80 -1.99 -3.46
N VAL A 187 -5.40 -2.99 -2.66
CA VAL A 187 -5.91 -4.36 -2.70
C VAL A 187 -6.42 -4.73 -1.31
N SER A 188 -7.55 -5.43 -1.23
CA SER A 188 -8.20 -5.76 0.04
C SER A 188 -7.99 -7.23 0.45
N LEU A 189 -7.65 -7.46 1.71
CA LEU A 189 -7.75 -8.79 2.34
C LEU A 189 -9.18 -9.32 2.35
N SER A 190 -10.19 -8.45 2.20
CA SER A 190 -11.58 -8.90 2.10
C SER A 190 -11.90 -9.61 0.77
N ASP A 191 -11.00 -9.58 -0.20
CA ASP A 191 -11.13 -10.39 -1.41
C ASP A 191 -10.41 -11.74 -1.21
N ASN A 192 -11.13 -12.85 -1.44
CA ASN A 192 -10.62 -14.19 -1.20
C ASN A 192 -9.51 -14.59 -2.19
N GLN A 193 -9.52 -14.06 -3.42
CA GLN A 193 -8.56 -14.45 -4.45
C GLN A 193 -7.20 -13.79 -4.26
N SER A 194 -7.19 -12.50 -3.94
CA SER A 194 -5.96 -11.72 -3.74
C SER A 194 -5.32 -11.89 -2.36
N ARG A 195 -6.08 -12.33 -1.34
CA ARG A 195 -5.59 -12.46 0.06
C ARG A 195 -4.22 -13.13 0.22
N PRO A 196 -3.90 -14.26 -0.44
CA PRO A 196 -2.59 -14.91 -0.30
C PRO A 196 -1.42 -14.05 -0.81
N TYR A 197 -1.70 -13.06 -1.64
CA TYR A 197 -0.69 -12.25 -2.32
C TYR A 197 -0.49 -10.86 -1.69
N VAL A 198 -1.33 -10.44 -0.73
CA VAL A 198 -1.26 -9.06 -0.19
C VAL A 198 0.06 -8.79 0.54
N LEU A 199 0.62 -9.78 1.24
CA LEU A 199 1.91 -9.64 1.91
C LEU A 199 3.05 -9.45 0.92
N SER A 200 3.14 -10.30 -0.11
CA SER A 200 4.17 -10.16 -1.14
C SER A 200 3.96 -8.89 -1.98
N TYR A 201 2.71 -8.45 -2.15
CA TYR A 201 2.39 -7.22 -2.86
C TYR A 201 3.01 -5.98 -2.21
N GLU A 202 2.82 -5.81 -0.90
CA GLU A 202 3.46 -4.71 -0.18
C GLU A 202 5.00 -4.87 -0.20
N ARG A 203 5.51 -6.08 0.07
CA ARG A 203 6.94 -6.37 0.21
C ARG A 203 7.73 -6.21 -1.09
N ASP A 204 7.18 -6.69 -2.20
CA ASP A 204 7.90 -6.91 -3.46
C ASP A 204 7.55 -5.88 -4.53
N ALA A 205 6.28 -5.43 -4.61
CA ALA A 205 5.85 -4.47 -5.62
C ALA A 205 5.94 -3.02 -5.13
N ILE A 206 5.42 -2.75 -3.93
CA ILE A 206 5.27 -1.37 -3.44
C ILE A 206 6.53 -0.88 -2.73
N ARG A 207 6.93 -1.55 -1.65
CA ARG A 207 7.98 -1.07 -0.73
C ARG A 207 9.33 -0.82 -1.41
N PRO A 208 9.82 -1.64 -2.36
CA PRO A 208 11.10 -1.39 -3.03
C PRO A 208 11.07 -0.16 -3.94
N ASN A 209 9.89 0.22 -4.42
CA ASN A 209 9.69 1.30 -5.39
C ASN A 209 9.12 2.59 -4.77
N ALA A 210 8.93 2.65 -3.44
CA ALA A 210 8.18 3.70 -2.76
C ALA A 210 8.68 5.13 -2.99
N ALA A 211 10.00 5.32 -3.19
CA ALA A 211 10.60 6.61 -3.56
C ALA A 211 11.31 6.55 -4.94
N GLY A 212 11.09 5.48 -5.70
CA GLY A 212 11.73 5.22 -6.98
C GLY A 212 11.05 5.92 -8.14
N ARG A 213 11.19 5.37 -9.34
CA ARG A 213 10.46 5.87 -10.52
C ARG A 213 9.04 5.32 -10.53
N PHE A 214 8.06 6.18 -10.78
CA PHE A 214 6.66 5.81 -10.83
C PHE A 214 6.35 4.70 -11.84
N VAL A 215 7.04 4.67 -12.98
CA VAL A 215 6.85 3.61 -13.99
C VAL A 215 7.24 2.23 -13.47
N ASP A 216 8.27 2.14 -12.61
CA ASP A 216 8.72 0.87 -12.03
C ASP A 216 7.69 0.37 -10.99
N LEU A 217 7.19 1.28 -10.15
CA LEU A 217 6.08 1.00 -9.22
C LEU A 217 4.80 0.56 -9.97
N LEU A 218 4.43 1.28 -11.04
CA LEU A 218 3.24 0.99 -11.84
C LEU A 218 3.35 -0.38 -12.52
N LYS A 219 4.52 -0.72 -13.11
CA LYS A 219 4.76 -2.03 -13.70
C LYS A 219 4.73 -3.15 -12.66
N ALA A 220 5.41 -2.95 -11.52
CA ALA A 220 5.46 -3.93 -10.45
C ALA A 220 4.07 -4.21 -9.89
N THR A 221 3.26 -3.17 -9.66
CA THR A 221 1.89 -3.32 -9.15
C THR A 221 0.96 -3.95 -10.18
N ALA A 222 1.03 -3.52 -11.44
CA ALA A 222 0.16 -4.02 -12.51
C ALA A 222 0.33 -5.51 -12.79
N LYS A 223 1.57 -6.02 -12.74
CA LYS A 223 1.90 -7.44 -12.97
C LYS A 223 1.72 -8.32 -11.74
N HIS A 224 1.58 -7.74 -10.55
CA HIS A 224 1.57 -8.54 -9.32
C HIS A 224 0.26 -9.36 -9.20
N PRO A 225 0.33 -10.64 -8.79
CA PRO A 225 -0.85 -11.52 -8.65
C PRO A 225 -1.99 -10.93 -7.82
N ALA A 226 -1.67 -10.18 -6.77
CA ALA A 226 -2.66 -9.49 -5.93
C ALA A 226 -3.56 -8.54 -6.75
N MET A 227 -2.98 -7.69 -7.60
CA MET A 227 -3.73 -6.70 -8.38
C MET A 227 -4.48 -7.36 -9.55
N LEU A 228 -3.83 -8.32 -10.22
CA LEU A 228 -4.45 -9.06 -11.34
C LEU A 228 -5.68 -9.86 -10.90
N THR A 229 -5.68 -10.40 -9.69
CA THR A 229 -6.84 -11.12 -9.13
C THR A 229 -7.88 -10.16 -8.58
N TYR A 230 -7.47 -9.14 -7.82
CA TYR A 230 -8.38 -8.21 -7.16
C TYR A 230 -9.26 -7.42 -8.14
N LEU A 231 -8.71 -7.05 -9.30
CA LEU A 231 -9.43 -6.36 -10.37
C LEU A 231 -9.85 -7.30 -11.51
N ASP A 232 -9.81 -8.61 -11.28
CA ASP A 232 -10.22 -9.69 -12.19
C ASP A 232 -9.48 -9.75 -13.55
N ASN A 233 -8.39 -9.01 -13.76
CA ASN A 233 -7.67 -9.06 -15.05
C ASN A 233 -7.09 -10.44 -15.34
N ALA A 234 -6.82 -11.24 -14.30
CA ALA A 234 -6.38 -12.62 -14.46
C ALA A 234 -7.37 -13.49 -15.25
N GLN A 235 -8.63 -13.06 -15.40
CA GLN A 235 -9.67 -13.73 -16.19
C GLN A 235 -9.84 -13.10 -17.60
N SER A 236 -9.15 -12.00 -17.91
CA SER A 236 -9.27 -11.25 -19.16
C SER A 236 -8.70 -12.02 -20.34
N THR A 237 -9.52 -12.22 -21.37
CA THR A 237 -9.12 -12.91 -22.61
C THR A 237 -9.58 -12.14 -23.84
N ALA A 238 -8.93 -12.39 -24.97
CA ALA A 238 -9.36 -11.93 -26.28
C ALA A 238 -10.85 -12.27 -26.52
N GLY A 239 -11.52 -11.40 -27.26
CA GLY A 239 -12.92 -11.60 -27.66
C GLY A 239 -13.10 -12.84 -28.53
N GLU A 240 -14.33 -13.34 -28.60
CA GLU A 240 -14.65 -14.48 -29.47
C GLU A 240 -14.32 -14.15 -30.94
N GLY A 241 -13.57 -15.04 -31.60
CA GLY A 241 -13.14 -14.86 -32.99
C GLY A 241 -11.98 -13.86 -33.20
N ALA A 242 -11.48 -13.21 -32.14
CA ALA A 242 -10.30 -12.35 -32.24
C ALA A 242 -9.03 -13.17 -32.54
N LEU A 243 -8.15 -12.63 -33.37
CA LEU A 243 -6.84 -13.24 -33.65
C LEU A 243 -5.98 -13.17 -32.38
N THR A 244 -5.52 -14.32 -31.90
CA THR A 244 -4.66 -14.39 -30.72
C THR A 244 -3.17 -14.25 -31.06
N THR A 245 -2.34 -13.89 -30.08
CA THR A 245 -0.87 -13.80 -30.27
C THR A 245 -0.29 -15.15 -30.68
N MET A 246 -0.75 -16.22 -30.04
CA MET A 246 -0.33 -17.58 -30.38
C MET A 246 -0.67 -17.95 -31.83
N GLU A 247 -1.89 -17.62 -32.30
CA GLU A 247 -2.28 -17.87 -33.69
C GLU A 247 -1.44 -17.05 -34.68
N MET A 248 -1.09 -15.82 -34.33
CA MET A 248 -0.20 -14.99 -35.14
C MET A 248 1.22 -15.54 -35.20
N GLU A 249 1.76 -16.01 -34.06
CA GLU A 249 3.06 -16.70 -34.01
C GLU A 249 3.06 -17.97 -34.87
N PHE A 250 2.02 -18.79 -34.79
CA PHE A 250 1.91 -19.99 -35.64
C PHE A 250 1.88 -19.65 -37.13
N ARG A 251 1.13 -18.62 -37.54
CA ARG A 251 1.13 -18.14 -38.93
C ARG A 251 2.54 -17.71 -39.38
N GLY A 252 3.25 -16.97 -38.53
CA GLY A 252 4.63 -16.56 -38.81
C GLY A 252 5.59 -17.75 -39.00
N MET A 253 5.44 -18.82 -38.20
CA MET A 253 6.25 -20.04 -38.34
C MET A 253 5.94 -20.84 -39.61
N GLU A 254 4.69 -20.80 -40.09
CA GLU A 254 4.26 -21.47 -41.33
C GLU A 254 4.73 -20.76 -42.60
N GLU A 255 4.93 -19.44 -42.53
CA GLU A 255 5.36 -18.59 -43.63
C GLU A 255 6.89 -18.52 -43.77
N GLU A 256 7.67 -19.20 -42.90
CA GLU A 256 9.13 -19.28 -43.03
C GLU A 256 9.56 -19.91 -44.37
N PRO A 257 10.47 -19.28 -45.14
CA PRO A 257 10.95 -19.86 -46.40
C PRO A 257 11.81 -21.12 -46.19
N GLY A 258 11.72 -22.06 -47.15
CA GLY A 258 12.66 -23.18 -47.28
C GLY A 258 12.28 -24.47 -46.54
N LEU A 259 13.26 -25.38 -46.39
CA LEU A 259 13.06 -26.70 -45.76
C LEU A 259 12.63 -26.57 -44.29
N ARG A 260 13.10 -25.52 -43.61
CA ARG A 260 12.78 -25.18 -42.22
C ARG A 260 11.28 -24.89 -42.04
N GLY A 261 10.69 -24.06 -42.90
CA GLY A 261 9.25 -23.81 -42.91
C GLY A 261 8.38 -25.04 -43.21
N ARG A 262 8.83 -25.95 -44.09
CA ARG A 262 8.12 -27.21 -44.36
C ARG A 262 8.08 -28.15 -43.15
N VAL A 263 9.20 -28.29 -42.43
CA VAL A 263 9.27 -29.08 -41.19
C VAL A 263 8.45 -28.40 -40.08
N ASN A 264 8.54 -27.06 -39.99
CA ASN A 264 7.73 -26.27 -39.07
C ASN A 264 6.24 -26.44 -39.35
N ARG A 265 5.77 -26.39 -40.59
CA ARG A 265 4.34 -26.52 -40.93
C ARG A 265 3.70 -27.81 -40.37
N ALA A 266 4.34 -28.97 -40.55
CA ALA A 266 3.82 -30.23 -40.00
C ALA A 266 3.91 -30.32 -38.46
N ALA A 267 4.87 -29.64 -37.84
CA ALA A 267 4.98 -29.54 -36.39
C ALA A 267 3.93 -28.56 -35.80
N VAL A 268 3.76 -27.40 -36.45
CA VAL A 268 2.78 -26.36 -36.12
C VAL A 268 1.36 -26.88 -36.29
N ASP A 269 1.05 -27.58 -37.38
CA ASP A 269 -0.26 -28.21 -37.60
C ASP A 269 -0.63 -29.18 -36.47
N ARG A 270 0.34 -29.98 -36.01
CA ARG A 270 0.13 -30.90 -34.88
C ARG A 270 -0.07 -30.15 -33.57
N ALA A 271 0.80 -29.18 -33.29
CA ALA A 271 0.71 -28.37 -32.07
C ALA A 271 -0.61 -27.59 -32.00
N ARG A 272 -1.05 -27.00 -33.12
CA ARG A 272 -2.32 -26.27 -33.24
C ARG A 272 -3.52 -27.18 -33.01
N LYS A 273 -3.53 -28.38 -33.59
CA LYS A 273 -4.61 -29.37 -33.36
C LYS A 273 -4.68 -29.81 -31.90
N GLU A 274 -3.54 -30.20 -31.32
CA GLU A 274 -3.44 -30.59 -29.90
C GLU A 274 -3.89 -29.44 -28.98
N TYR A 275 -3.55 -28.20 -29.34
CA TYR A 275 -3.98 -27.02 -28.59
C TYR A 275 -5.49 -26.80 -28.67
N ALA A 276 -6.05 -26.82 -29.88
CA ALA A 276 -7.48 -26.62 -30.11
C ALA A 276 -8.33 -27.68 -29.40
N GLU A 277 -7.88 -28.94 -29.42
CA GLU A 277 -8.53 -30.05 -28.72
C GLU A 277 -8.53 -29.83 -27.21
N ARG A 278 -7.36 -29.53 -26.61
CA ARG A 278 -7.27 -29.22 -25.17
C ARG A 278 -8.07 -28.00 -24.76
N ALA A 279 -8.05 -26.94 -25.56
CA ALA A 279 -8.81 -25.72 -25.29
C ALA A 279 -10.31 -26.00 -25.29
N ARG A 280 -10.79 -26.84 -26.22
CA ARG A 280 -12.18 -27.29 -26.28
C ARG A 280 -12.54 -28.16 -25.06
N GLU A 281 -11.74 -29.16 -24.72
CA GLU A 281 -11.98 -29.99 -23.53
C GLU A 281 -12.01 -29.17 -22.24
N ALA A 282 -11.08 -28.22 -22.09
CA ALA A 282 -11.05 -27.32 -20.94
C ALA A 282 -12.31 -26.44 -20.89
N MET A 283 -12.79 -25.98 -22.05
CA MET A 283 -14.02 -25.19 -22.15
C MET A 283 -15.27 -26.01 -21.77
N GLU A 284 -15.39 -27.24 -22.26
CA GLU A 284 -16.50 -28.15 -21.93
C GLU A 284 -16.57 -28.48 -20.43
N LYS A 285 -15.43 -28.52 -19.74
CA LYS A 285 -15.34 -28.76 -18.29
C LYS A 285 -15.65 -27.54 -17.41
N LEU A 286 -15.72 -26.34 -17.98
CA LEU A 286 -16.02 -25.12 -17.23
C LEU A 286 -17.53 -24.99 -16.95
N PRO A 287 -17.94 -24.50 -15.77
CA PRO A 287 -19.34 -24.14 -15.53
C PRO A 287 -19.82 -23.10 -16.55
N LYS A 288 -21.09 -23.18 -16.99
CA LYS A 288 -21.69 -22.23 -17.96
C LYS A 288 -21.54 -20.76 -17.53
N GLN A 289 -21.56 -20.49 -16.22
CA GLN A 289 -21.37 -19.14 -15.69
C GLN A 289 -19.92 -18.63 -15.87
N ALA A 290 -18.93 -19.51 -15.77
CA ALA A 290 -17.53 -19.18 -16.03
C ALA A 290 -17.24 -19.01 -17.53
N GLN A 291 -17.93 -19.77 -18.40
CA GLN A 291 -17.87 -19.57 -19.85
C GLN A 291 -18.40 -18.18 -20.25
N ARG A 292 -19.50 -17.72 -19.63
CA ARG A 292 -20.07 -16.38 -19.86
C ARG A 292 -19.22 -15.22 -19.35
N ARG A 293 -18.28 -15.49 -18.42
CA ARG A 293 -17.36 -14.49 -17.87
C ARG A 293 -16.09 -14.29 -18.72
N ARG A 294 -15.93 -15.04 -19.81
CA ARG A 294 -14.84 -14.81 -20.76
C ARG A 294 -15.07 -13.54 -21.57
N GLY A 295 -13.97 -12.86 -21.89
CA GLY A 295 -13.96 -11.63 -22.66
C GLY A 295 -13.05 -10.59 -22.04
N LEU A 296 -13.13 -9.39 -22.59
CA LEU A 296 -12.34 -8.25 -22.13
C LEU A 296 -12.76 -7.84 -20.72
N ASN A 297 -11.77 -7.68 -19.83
CA ASN A 297 -12.01 -7.04 -18.55
C ASN A 297 -11.73 -5.54 -18.64
N GLU A 298 -12.78 -4.76 -18.87
CA GLU A 298 -12.70 -3.29 -18.87
C GLU A 298 -12.48 -2.68 -17.48
N ASN A 299 -12.85 -3.39 -16.40
CA ASN A 299 -12.74 -2.85 -15.05
C ASN A 299 -11.29 -2.54 -14.72
N TYR A 300 -10.38 -3.50 -14.93
CA TYR A 300 -8.95 -3.28 -14.71
C TYR A 300 -8.41 -2.08 -15.51
N ALA A 301 -8.75 -2.01 -16.80
CA ALA A 301 -8.33 -0.93 -17.68
C ALA A 301 -8.84 0.44 -17.22
N ARG A 302 -10.10 0.49 -16.77
CA ARG A 302 -10.72 1.70 -16.22
C ARG A 302 -10.03 2.11 -14.93
N GLU A 303 -9.88 1.23 -13.95
CA GLU A 303 -9.23 1.56 -12.67
C GLU A 303 -7.76 1.98 -12.89
N LEU A 304 -7.05 1.34 -13.82
CA LEU A 304 -5.68 1.71 -14.18
C LEU A 304 -5.60 3.15 -14.70
N MET A 305 -6.51 3.56 -15.57
CA MET A 305 -6.53 4.92 -16.12
C MET A 305 -7.11 5.93 -15.11
N GLU A 306 -8.19 5.58 -14.44
CA GLU A 306 -8.98 6.48 -13.59
C GLU A 306 -8.35 6.70 -12.22
N LEU A 307 -8.03 5.61 -11.52
CA LEU A 307 -7.60 5.66 -10.12
C LEU A 307 -6.09 5.61 -9.97
N HIS A 308 -5.40 4.87 -10.83
CA HIS A 308 -3.97 4.64 -10.68
C HIS A 308 -3.12 5.66 -11.42
N THR A 309 -3.60 6.25 -12.53
CA THR A 309 -2.77 7.09 -13.41
C THR A 309 -3.38 8.43 -13.80
N LEU A 310 -4.25 8.50 -14.80
CA LEU A 310 -4.68 9.75 -15.43
C LEU A 310 -5.62 10.59 -14.55
N GLY A 311 -6.31 9.96 -13.59
CA GLY A 311 -7.40 10.59 -12.85
C GLY A 311 -8.71 10.56 -13.63
N VAL A 312 -9.84 10.77 -12.94
CA VAL A 312 -11.20 10.84 -13.54
C VAL A 312 -11.29 11.83 -14.71
N ASP A 313 -10.62 12.98 -14.58
CA ASP A 313 -10.58 14.02 -15.62
C ASP A 313 -9.36 13.86 -16.56
N GLY A 314 -8.87 12.64 -16.71
CA GLY A 314 -7.63 12.30 -17.42
C GLY A 314 -7.65 12.48 -18.94
N GLY A 315 -8.83 12.72 -19.51
CA GLY A 315 -9.04 12.95 -20.94
C GLY A 315 -9.08 11.68 -21.81
N TYR A 316 -9.28 10.51 -21.20
CA TYR A 316 -9.50 9.25 -21.91
C TYR A 316 -11.00 9.05 -22.21
N THR A 317 -11.28 8.22 -23.21
CA THR A 317 -12.64 7.86 -23.64
C THR A 317 -12.99 6.44 -23.22
N GLN A 318 -14.27 6.07 -23.37
CA GLN A 318 -14.69 4.68 -23.21
C GLN A 318 -14.00 3.74 -24.21
N GLU A 319 -13.67 4.22 -25.40
CA GLU A 319 -12.96 3.42 -26.41
C GLU A 319 -11.52 3.14 -25.97
N ASP A 320 -10.85 4.13 -25.37
CA ASP A 320 -9.52 3.91 -24.78
C ASP A 320 -9.56 2.84 -23.68
N VAL A 321 -10.63 2.77 -22.87
CA VAL A 321 -10.80 1.73 -21.85
C VAL A 321 -10.84 0.34 -22.50
N VAL A 322 -11.61 0.18 -23.58
CA VAL A 322 -11.71 -1.08 -24.31
C VAL A 322 -10.36 -1.45 -24.93
N GLU A 323 -9.69 -0.51 -25.57
CA GLU A 323 -8.40 -0.74 -26.24
C GLU A 323 -7.28 -1.05 -25.25
N VAL A 324 -7.28 -0.41 -24.08
CA VAL A 324 -6.42 -0.81 -22.94
C VAL A 324 -6.79 -2.20 -22.46
N ALA A 325 -8.08 -2.53 -22.27
CA ALA A 325 -8.48 -3.87 -21.86
C ALA A 325 -7.99 -4.95 -22.84
N ARG A 326 -8.05 -4.69 -24.15
CA ARG A 326 -7.47 -5.53 -25.21
C ARG A 326 -5.96 -5.71 -25.01
N ALA A 327 -5.21 -4.64 -24.72
CA ALA A 327 -3.77 -4.70 -24.45
C ALA A 327 -3.37 -5.51 -23.21
N PHE A 328 -4.27 -5.68 -22.24
CA PHE A 328 -4.04 -6.47 -21.02
C PHE A 328 -4.62 -7.89 -21.07
N THR A 329 -5.25 -8.29 -22.17
CA THR A 329 -5.71 -9.68 -22.34
C THR A 329 -4.57 -10.68 -22.22
N GLY A 330 -4.82 -11.83 -21.59
CA GLY A 330 -3.79 -12.85 -21.36
C GLY A 330 -2.80 -12.54 -20.23
N TRP A 331 -2.81 -11.34 -19.63
CA TRP A 331 -2.06 -11.08 -18.39
C TRP A 331 -2.79 -11.73 -17.22
N THR A 332 -2.20 -12.79 -16.68
CA THR A 332 -2.79 -13.63 -15.65
C THR A 332 -1.76 -14.08 -14.62
N ILE A 333 -2.18 -14.97 -13.72
CA ILE A 333 -1.33 -15.54 -12.68
C ILE A 333 -0.96 -16.98 -13.03
N MET A 334 0.23 -17.40 -12.60
CA MET A 334 0.60 -18.80 -12.68
C MET A 334 -0.41 -19.66 -11.91
N PRO A 335 -1.00 -20.70 -12.53
CA PRO A 335 -1.90 -21.59 -11.81
C PRO A 335 -1.18 -22.21 -10.61
N PRO A 336 -1.81 -22.30 -9.44
CA PRO A 336 -1.19 -22.96 -8.30
C PRO A 336 -1.16 -24.50 -8.50
N GLY A 337 -0.29 -25.16 -7.74
CA GLY A 337 -0.19 -26.63 -7.69
C GLY A 337 0.36 -27.28 -8.97
N GLN A 338 0.01 -28.56 -9.17
CA GLN A 338 0.61 -29.42 -10.21
C GLN A 338 0.39 -28.88 -11.64
N LYS A 339 -0.75 -28.25 -11.91
CA LYS A 339 -1.05 -27.63 -13.21
C LYS A 339 -0.08 -26.50 -13.53
N GLY A 340 0.25 -25.68 -12.52
CA GLY A 340 1.27 -24.64 -12.64
C GLY A 340 2.65 -25.20 -12.91
N ASP A 341 3.03 -26.23 -12.16
CA ASP A 341 4.35 -26.89 -12.30
C ASP A 341 4.52 -27.50 -13.70
N GLN A 342 3.49 -28.17 -14.22
CA GLN A 342 3.50 -28.70 -15.59
C GLN A 342 3.58 -27.60 -16.64
N LEU A 343 2.85 -26.50 -16.46
CA LEU A 343 2.90 -25.37 -17.38
C LEU A 343 4.28 -24.71 -17.36
N LYS A 344 4.85 -24.47 -16.18
CA LYS A 344 6.20 -23.94 -16.01
C LYS A 344 7.24 -24.79 -16.73
N GLN A 345 7.21 -26.12 -16.54
CA GLN A 345 8.10 -27.04 -17.25
C GLN A 345 7.94 -26.97 -18.78
N ARG A 346 6.74 -26.69 -19.29
CA ARG A 346 6.53 -26.51 -20.72
C ARG A 346 7.09 -25.18 -21.21
N ILE A 347 6.93 -24.10 -20.44
CA ILE A 347 7.51 -22.78 -20.74
C ILE A 347 9.04 -22.90 -20.77
N ASP A 348 9.64 -23.46 -19.72
CA ASP A 348 11.10 -23.62 -19.59
C ASP A 348 11.72 -24.46 -20.73
N ARG A 349 10.94 -25.40 -21.29
CA ARG A 349 11.35 -26.24 -22.43
C ARG A 349 11.02 -25.64 -23.80
N GLY A 350 10.50 -24.42 -23.86
CA GLY A 350 10.07 -23.78 -25.12
C GLY A 350 8.89 -24.46 -25.81
N ARG A 351 8.07 -25.21 -25.06
CA ARG A 351 6.89 -25.97 -25.55
C ARG A 351 5.55 -25.26 -25.32
N ALA A 352 5.59 -24.04 -24.79
CA ALA A 352 4.44 -23.16 -24.62
C ALA A 352 4.67 -21.89 -25.45
N VAL A 353 4.29 -21.94 -26.72
CA VAL A 353 4.52 -20.90 -27.72
C VAL A 353 3.88 -19.58 -27.28
N GLY A 354 4.66 -18.50 -27.25
CA GLY A 354 4.25 -17.15 -26.85
C GLY A 354 3.97 -16.94 -25.35
N PHE A 355 4.12 -17.96 -24.51
CA PHE A 355 3.89 -17.81 -23.07
C PHE A 355 5.13 -17.20 -22.41
N VAL A 356 4.93 -16.22 -21.53
CA VAL A 356 6.01 -15.58 -20.77
C VAL A 356 5.68 -15.65 -19.30
N GLN A 357 6.62 -16.13 -18.48
CA GLN A 357 6.47 -16.20 -17.02
C GLN A 357 7.47 -15.23 -16.37
N ASP A 358 7.01 -14.50 -15.36
CA ASP A 358 7.85 -13.68 -14.47
C ASP A 358 7.37 -13.81 -13.02
N GLY A 359 8.05 -14.64 -12.22
CA GLY A 359 7.55 -15.05 -10.92
C GLY A 359 6.12 -15.60 -11.01
N GLY A 360 5.22 -15.00 -10.21
CA GLY A 360 3.79 -15.35 -10.19
C GLY A 360 2.97 -14.81 -11.37
N PHE A 361 3.53 -13.91 -12.17
CA PHE A 361 2.91 -13.38 -13.38
C PHE A 361 3.05 -14.37 -14.54
N LEU A 362 1.98 -14.47 -15.34
CA LEU A 362 1.94 -15.26 -16.55
C LEU A 362 1.28 -14.47 -17.68
N PHE A 363 1.97 -14.34 -18.81
CA PHE A 363 1.38 -13.92 -20.06
C PHE A 363 0.96 -15.14 -20.88
N ARG A 364 -0.31 -15.15 -21.29
CA ARG A 364 -0.95 -16.18 -22.11
C ARG A 364 -1.17 -15.68 -23.53
N ALA A 365 -0.26 -16.01 -24.44
CA ALA A 365 -0.39 -15.66 -25.86
C ALA A 365 -1.64 -16.25 -26.54
N ASP A 366 -2.17 -17.35 -26.01
CA ASP A 366 -3.41 -17.97 -26.50
C ASP A 366 -4.68 -17.22 -26.06
N ALA A 367 -4.55 -16.29 -25.12
CA ALA A 367 -5.63 -15.48 -24.58
C ALA A 367 -5.44 -14.00 -24.90
N HIS A 368 -4.33 -13.58 -25.50
CA HIS A 368 -4.07 -12.19 -25.83
C HIS A 368 -4.57 -11.82 -27.22
N ASP A 369 -5.31 -10.72 -27.34
CA ASP A 369 -5.78 -10.12 -28.59
C ASP A 369 -4.60 -9.51 -29.36
N ALA A 370 -4.21 -10.12 -30.48
CA ALA A 370 -3.09 -9.67 -31.31
C ALA A 370 -3.46 -8.58 -32.33
N GLY A 371 -4.72 -8.13 -32.36
CA GLY A 371 -5.14 -7.06 -33.25
C GLY A 371 -4.44 -5.74 -32.94
N SER A 372 -4.35 -4.87 -33.95
CA SER A 372 -3.90 -3.49 -33.74
C SER A 372 -4.80 -2.77 -32.74
N LYS A 373 -4.22 -1.83 -32.00
CA LYS A 373 -4.92 -1.06 -30.97
C LYS A 373 -4.69 0.43 -31.15
N ALA A 374 -5.65 1.25 -30.75
CA ALA A 374 -5.52 2.71 -30.78
C ALA A 374 -5.84 3.26 -29.39
N ILE A 375 -4.83 3.71 -28.66
CA ILE A 375 -4.97 4.13 -27.26
C ILE A 375 -4.43 5.54 -27.11
N LEU A 376 -5.27 6.47 -26.65
CA LEU A 376 -4.94 7.89 -26.47
C LEU A 376 -4.31 8.53 -27.73
N GLY A 377 -4.82 8.14 -28.90
CA GLY A 377 -4.31 8.59 -30.21
C GLY A 377 -3.00 7.94 -30.66
N VAL A 378 -2.44 6.99 -29.89
CA VAL A 378 -1.24 6.23 -30.26
C VAL A 378 -1.65 4.88 -30.85
N THR A 379 -1.11 4.55 -32.02
CA THR A 379 -1.34 3.25 -32.67
C THR A 379 -0.35 2.20 -32.19
N PHE A 380 -0.88 1.05 -31.79
CA PHE A 380 -0.15 -0.17 -31.46
C PHE A 380 -0.33 -1.15 -32.63
N PRO A 381 0.76 -1.60 -33.27
CA PRO A 381 0.66 -2.53 -34.39
C PRO A 381 0.15 -3.90 -33.92
N SER A 382 -0.42 -4.67 -34.85
CA SER A 382 -0.80 -6.06 -34.57
C SER A 382 0.42 -6.92 -34.21
N GLY A 383 0.23 -7.91 -33.34
CA GLY A 383 1.29 -8.83 -32.93
C GLY A 383 2.22 -8.27 -31.86
N GLY A 384 1.77 -7.26 -31.09
CA GLY A 384 2.55 -6.66 -30.01
C GLY A 384 2.72 -7.57 -28.79
N GLY A 385 1.86 -8.58 -28.58
CA GLY A 385 2.05 -9.58 -27.53
C GLY A 385 2.08 -9.01 -26.12
N ILE A 386 3.04 -9.44 -25.29
CA ILE A 386 3.17 -8.94 -23.92
C ILE A 386 3.51 -7.44 -23.88
N GLU A 387 4.23 -6.97 -24.89
CA GLU A 387 4.71 -5.59 -25.02
C GLU A 387 3.58 -4.57 -25.19
N ASP A 388 2.39 -5.00 -25.61
CA ASP A 388 1.22 -4.11 -25.69
C ASP A 388 0.88 -3.55 -24.30
N GLY A 389 0.71 -4.41 -23.30
CA GLY A 389 0.45 -3.99 -21.92
C GLY A 389 1.62 -3.20 -21.33
N GLU A 390 2.86 -3.59 -21.61
CA GLU A 390 4.04 -2.87 -21.10
C GLU A 390 4.16 -1.45 -21.66
N ARG A 391 3.92 -1.28 -22.97
CA ARG A 391 3.90 0.03 -23.63
C ARG A 391 2.76 0.89 -23.14
N VAL A 392 1.59 0.31 -22.85
CA VAL A 392 0.49 1.06 -22.23
C VAL A 392 0.92 1.61 -20.87
N LEU A 393 1.51 0.78 -19.99
CA LEU A 393 1.99 1.24 -18.69
C LEU A 393 3.04 2.35 -18.81
N GLU A 394 3.97 2.24 -19.76
CA GLU A 394 4.96 3.30 -20.00
C GLU A 394 4.34 4.59 -20.51
N MET A 395 3.37 4.50 -21.41
CA MET A 395 2.65 5.65 -21.95
C MET A 395 1.87 6.36 -20.84
N LEU A 396 1.11 5.61 -20.04
CA LEU A 396 0.34 6.16 -18.92
C LEU A 396 1.25 6.78 -17.85
N ALA A 397 2.35 6.13 -17.50
CA ALA A 397 3.29 6.64 -16.49
C ALA A 397 3.96 7.97 -16.90
N ARG A 398 4.10 8.24 -18.21
CA ARG A 398 4.71 9.46 -18.75
C ARG A 398 3.69 10.53 -19.14
N HIS A 399 2.39 10.26 -18.97
CA HIS A 399 1.34 11.17 -19.40
C HIS A 399 1.26 12.43 -18.51
N PRO A 400 1.06 13.64 -19.06
CA PRO A 400 0.93 14.87 -18.27
C PRO A 400 -0.21 14.85 -17.24
N ALA A 401 -1.32 14.16 -17.54
CA ALA A 401 -2.41 13.99 -16.58
C ALA A 401 -1.96 13.15 -15.37
N THR A 402 -1.20 12.07 -15.60
CA THR A 402 -0.61 11.25 -14.54
C THR A 402 0.34 12.06 -13.66
N ALA A 403 1.22 12.85 -14.27
CA ALA A 403 2.14 13.71 -13.52
C ALA A 403 1.39 14.66 -12.58
N LYS A 404 0.31 15.29 -13.06
CA LYS A 404 -0.55 16.18 -12.24
C LYS A 404 -1.35 15.42 -11.18
N PHE A 405 -1.91 14.27 -11.53
CA PHE A 405 -2.70 13.45 -10.63
C PHE A 405 -1.86 12.93 -9.46
N ILE A 406 -0.73 12.31 -9.74
CA ILE A 406 0.19 11.80 -8.72
C ILE A 406 0.76 12.94 -7.88
N SER A 407 1.20 14.04 -8.50
CA SER A 407 1.71 15.21 -7.76
C SER A 407 0.65 15.81 -6.83
N ARG A 408 -0.61 15.87 -7.26
CA ARG A 408 -1.73 16.30 -6.42
C ARG A 408 -1.92 15.35 -5.25
N SER A 409 -1.96 14.04 -5.47
CA SER A 409 -2.13 13.05 -4.40
C SER A 409 -1.01 13.13 -3.35
N ILE A 410 0.25 13.28 -3.78
CA ILE A 410 1.38 13.49 -2.89
C ILE A 410 1.24 14.81 -2.11
N ALA A 411 0.89 15.92 -2.78
CA ALA A 411 0.69 17.20 -2.11
C ALA A 411 -0.47 17.16 -1.10
N ILE A 412 -1.56 16.44 -1.41
CA ILE A 412 -2.69 16.22 -0.48
C ILE A 412 -2.22 15.49 0.78
N ARG A 413 -1.35 14.48 0.59
CA ARG A 413 -0.83 13.65 1.67
C ARG A 413 0.09 14.42 2.61
N PHE A 414 1.04 15.16 2.04
CA PHE A 414 2.18 15.70 2.79
C PHE A 414 2.07 17.19 3.13
N VAL A 415 1.15 17.94 2.51
CA VAL A 415 1.01 19.40 2.72
C VAL A 415 -0.33 19.77 3.36
N SER A 416 -1.44 19.53 2.67
CA SER A 416 -2.77 19.97 3.11
C SER A 416 -3.88 19.29 2.29
N ASP A 417 -5.11 19.21 2.80
CA ASP A 417 -6.24 18.64 2.06
C ASP A 417 -6.59 19.37 0.74
N ASP A 418 -6.21 20.64 0.61
CA ASP A 418 -6.41 21.46 -0.60
C ASP A 418 -5.10 22.19 -1.00
N PRO A 419 -4.12 21.49 -1.57
CA PRO A 419 -2.82 22.07 -1.90
C PRO A 419 -2.93 23.03 -3.10
N PRO A 420 -2.20 24.17 -3.09
CA PRO A 420 -2.27 25.15 -4.17
C PRO A 420 -1.86 24.56 -5.53
N LYS A 421 -2.57 24.96 -6.59
CA LYS A 421 -2.27 24.53 -7.97
C LYS A 421 -0.81 24.79 -8.37
N ALA A 422 -0.24 25.91 -7.94
CA ALA A 422 1.15 26.27 -8.26
C ALA A 422 2.17 25.25 -7.73
N LEU A 423 1.94 24.66 -6.55
CA LEU A 423 2.78 23.59 -6.03
C LEU A 423 2.65 22.32 -6.88
N ILE A 424 1.41 21.93 -7.18
CA ILE A 424 1.10 20.75 -8.00
C ILE A 424 1.76 20.88 -9.39
N ASP A 425 1.68 22.04 -10.01
CA ASP A 425 2.28 22.28 -11.32
C ASP A 425 3.81 22.12 -11.28
N ARG A 426 4.51 22.69 -10.29
CA ARG A 426 5.97 22.53 -10.13
C ARG A 426 6.37 21.08 -9.88
N MET A 427 5.60 20.35 -9.07
CA MET A 427 5.81 18.93 -8.83
C MET A 427 5.57 18.09 -10.09
N ALA A 428 4.54 18.43 -10.88
CA ALA A 428 4.24 17.72 -12.13
C ALA A 428 5.31 18.00 -13.21
N GLU A 429 5.86 19.21 -13.26
CA GLU A 429 6.98 19.56 -14.14
C GLU A 429 8.22 18.72 -13.83
N ILE A 430 8.62 18.63 -12.56
CA ILE A 430 9.78 17.79 -12.19
C ILE A 430 9.49 16.31 -12.42
N PHE A 431 8.26 15.84 -12.17
CA PHE A 431 7.85 14.46 -12.45
C PHE A 431 8.05 14.13 -13.94
N LEU A 432 7.62 15.00 -14.86
CA LEU A 432 7.79 14.76 -16.30
C LEU A 432 9.26 14.82 -16.71
N ALA A 433 10.00 15.82 -16.21
CA ALA A 433 11.42 16.00 -16.53
C ALA A 433 12.30 14.84 -16.04
N SER A 434 11.98 14.28 -14.85
CA SER A 434 12.70 13.16 -14.23
C SER A 434 12.22 11.78 -14.66
N LYS A 435 11.19 11.72 -15.52
CA LYS A 435 10.51 10.46 -15.90
C LYS A 435 9.90 9.72 -14.70
N GLY A 436 9.32 10.49 -13.79
CA GLY A 436 8.55 10.00 -12.65
C GLY A 436 9.38 9.67 -11.41
N ASP A 437 10.57 10.25 -11.24
CA ASP A 437 11.36 10.07 -10.01
C ASP A 437 10.65 10.72 -8.82
N ILE A 438 10.11 9.88 -7.93
CA ILE A 438 9.33 10.33 -6.77
C ILE A 438 10.23 11.01 -5.75
N GLY A 439 11.49 10.59 -5.58
CA GLY A 439 12.43 11.26 -4.69
C GLY A 439 12.65 12.72 -5.07
N LEU A 440 12.83 13.01 -6.37
CA LEU A 440 12.94 14.39 -6.87
C LEU A 440 11.64 15.19 -6.73
N VAL A 441 10.48 14.56 -6.89
CA VAL A 441 9.17 15.19 -6.62
C VAL A 441 9.04 15.57 -5.15
N MET A 442 9.49 14.69 -4.24
CA MET A 442 9.49 14.96 -2.80
C MET A 442 10.47 16.09 -2.41
N HIS A 443 11.60 16.22 -3.10
CA HIS A 443 12.50 17.39 -2.95
C HIS A 443 11.80 18.70 -3.30
N VAL A 444 11.13 18.77 -4.46
CA VAL A 444 10.38 19.96 -4.87
C VAL A 444 9.26 20.29 -3.86
N LEU A 445 8.63 19.28 -3.27
CA LEU A 445 7.63 19.46 -2.22
C LEU A 445 8.24 20.06 -0.95
N VAL A 446 9.29 19.48 -0.39
CA VAL A 446 9.88 19.95 0.89
C VAL A 446 10.57 21.30 0.74
N GLU A 447 11.12 21.63 -0.43
CA GLU A 447 11.74 22.92 -0.70
C GLU A 447 10.72 24.04 -0.94
N SER A 448 9.44 23.69 -1.11
CA SER A 448 8.38 24.64 -1.44
C SER A 448 8.02 25.58 -0.28
N PRO A 449 7.71 26.86 -0.56
CA PRO A 449 7.09 27.78 0.40
C PRO A 449 5.86 27.21 1.11
N GLU A 450 5.02 26.50 0.36
CA GLU A 450 3.74 25.96 0.79
C GLU A 450 3.93 24.93 1.92
N PHE A 451 4.94 24.07 1.84
CA PHE A 451 5.23 23.06 2.86
C PHE A 451 5.56 23.67 4.24
N TRP A 452 6.25 24.81 4.27
CA TRP A 452 6.66 25.49 5.51
C TRP A 452 5.67 26.56 5.98
N SER A 453 4.70 26.92 5.15
CA SER A 453 3.75 28.00 5.44
C SER A 453 2.90 27.71 6.68
N PRO A 454 2.46 28.75 7.43
CA PRO A 454 1.54 28.55 8.55
C PRO A 454 0.23 27.84 8.19
N ALA A 455 -0.22 27.95 6.93
CA ALA A 455 -1.46 27.33 6.45
C ALA A 455 -1.37 25.80 6.37
N SER A 456 -0.19 25.25 6.07
CA SER A 456 0.04 23.81 5.96
C SER A 456 0.34 23.16 7.32
N ARG A 457 0.75 23.95 8.31
CA ARG A 457 1.02 23.46 9.67
C ARG A 457 -0.27 23.00 10.31
N ARG A 458 -0.34 21.71 10.64
CA ARG A 458 -1.50 21.08 11.28
C ARG A 458 -2.77 21.14 10.43
N ALA A 459 -2.60 21.20 9.11
CA ALA A 459 -3.69 21.21 8.15
C ALA A 459 -4.35 19.83 7.98
N LYS A 460 -3.72 18.76 8.50
CA LYS A 460 -4.12 17.37 8.25
C LYS A 460 -4.67 16.70 9.51
N ILE A 461 -5.56 15.76 9.23
CA ILE A 461 -6.03 14.61 9.98
C ILE A 461 -5.08 13.43 10.07
N LYS A 462 -4.47 13.03 11.19
CA LYS A 462 -3.96 11.64 11.26
C LYS A 462 -5.10 10.67 10.94
N SER A 463 -4.84 9.62 10.17
CA SER A 463 -5.70 8.45 10.09
C SER A 463 -5.65 7.67 11.43
N PRO A 464 -6.57 6.74 11.69
CA PRO A 464 -6.51 5.90 12.87
C PRO A 464 -5.21 5.10 13.05
N PHE A 465 -4.63 4.56 11.97
CA PHE A 465 -3.36 3.85 12.02
C PHE A 465 -2.21 4.80 12.35
N GLU A 466 -2.14 5.96 11.69
CA GLU A 466 -1.15 6.98 12.02
C GLU A 466 -1.27 7.45 13.47
N LEU A 467 -2.49 7.71 13.95
CA LEU A 467 -2.71 8.11 15.34
C LEU A 467 -2.18 7.05 16.32
N ALA A 468 -2.47 5.77 16.05
CA ALA A 468 -2.03 4.68 16.90
C ALA A 468 -0.50 4.56 16.95
N ILE A 469 0.15 4.54 15.78
CA ILE A 469 1.62 4.45 15.72
C ILE A 469 2.28 5.72 16.28
N SER A 470 1.71 6.91 16.02
CA SER A 470 2.24 8.18 16.53
C SER A 470 2.21 8.27 18.04
N ALA A 471 1.15 7.76 18.68
CA ALA A 471 1.04 7.71 20.13
C ALA A 471 2.06 6.73 20.72
N VAL A 472 2.17 5.52 20.15
CA VAL A 472 3.17 4.51 20.56
C VAL A 472 4.59 5.07 20.46
N ARG A 473 4.94 5.70 19.33
CA ARG A 473 6.26 6.29 19.10
C ARG A 473 6.53 7.47 20.04
N GLY A 474 5.57 8.39 20.18
CA GLY A 474 5.72 9.58 21.02
C GLY A 474 5.88 9.26 22.50
N LEU A 475 5.30 8.15 22.98
CA LEU A 475 5.47 7.68 24.35
C LEU A 475 6.76 6.88 24.56
N GLY A 476 7.54 6.58 23.51
CA GLY A 476 8.66 5.65 23.61
C GLY A 476 8.22 4.24 24.02
N ALA A 477 6.99 3.85 23.68
CA ALA A 477 6.39 2.62 24.17
C ALA A 477 7.07 1.36 23.60
N HIS A 478 7.17 0.32 24.41
CA HIS A 478 7.66 -0.99 23.98
C HIS A 478 6.50 -1.85 23.45
N VAL A 479 6.60 -2.29 22.20
CA VAL A 479 5.58 -3.14 21.57
C VAL A 479 6.08 -4.58 21.48
N GLU A 480 5.46 -5.44 22.29
CA GLU A 480 5.66 -6.89 22.32
C GLU A 480 4.84 -7.58 21.23
N THR A 481 3.57 -7.18 21.07
CA THR A 481 2.68 -7.71 20.03
C THR A 481 1.87 -6.58 19.38
N SER A 482 1.56 -6.73 18.09
CA SER A 482 0.79 -5.75 17.31
C SER A 482 -0.73 -5.86 17.50
N ARG A 483 -1.23 -6.92 18.14
CA ARG A 483 -2.67 -7.26 18.19
C ARG A 483 -3.53 -6.16 18.79
N GLY A 484 -3.08 -5.55 19.90
CA GLY A 484 -3.78 -4.44 20.54
C GLY A 484 -3.88 -3.22 19.62
N ILE A 485 -2.77 -2.83 18.98
CA ILE A 485 -2.72 -1.70 18.04
C ILE A 485 -3.69 -1.95 16.88
N VAL A 486 -3.59 -3.11 16.21
CA VAL A 486 -4.45 -3.50 15.09
C VAL A 486 -5.94 -3.46 15.47
N SER A 487 -6.30 -3.99 16.64
CA SER A 487 -7.68 -3.96 17.13
C SER A 487 -8.20 -2.52 17.30
N TRP A 488 -7.40 -1.64 17.90
CA TRP A 488 -7.77 -0.24 18.09
C TRP A 488 -7.87 0.55 16.79
N THR A 489 -7.00 0.31 15.81
CA THR A 489 -7.11 0.95 14.48
C THR A 489 -8.44 0.61 13.80
N SER A 490 -8.85 -0.66 13.88
CA SER A 490 -10.14 -1.12 13.37
C SER A 490 -11.32 -0.49 14.11
N ARG A 491 -11.27 -0.42 15.45
CA ARG A 491 -12.30 0.24 16.28
C ARG A 491 -12.44 1.73 16.00
N MET A 492 -11.34 2.39 15.64
CA MET A 492 -11.32 3.80 15.25
C MET A 492 -11.79 4.04 13.81
N GLY A 493 -12.05 2.97 13.03
CA GLY A 493 -12.69 3.05 11.71
C GLY A 493 -11.77 2.79 10.51
N GLN A 494 -10.54 2.32 10.73
CA GLN A 494 -9.61 1.95 9.65
C GLN A 494 -9.10 0.53 9.86
N PRO A 495 -9.90 -0.50 9.56
CA PRO A 495 -9.40 -1.87 9.55
C PRO A 495 -8.29 -2.03 8.51
N MET A 496 -7.10 -2.42 8.97
CA MET A 496 -5.91 -2.49 8.12
C MET A 496 -6.11 -3.45 6.95
N TYR A 497 -5.71 -3.01 5.74
CA TYR A 497 -5.83 -3.78 4.49
C TYR A 497 -7.24 -4.27 4.15
N ALA A 498 -8.29 -3.63 4.68
CA ALA A 498 -9.68 -4.07 4.50
C ALA A 498 -10.56 -3.08 3.72
N CYS A 499 -9.97 -2.08 3.06
CA CYS A 499 -10.73 -1.18 2.19
C CYS A 499 -11.20 -1.94 0.95
N GLN A 500 -12.51 -2.21 0.86
CA GLN A 500 -13.08 -3.01 -0.22
C GLN A 500 -13.05 -2.31 -1.58
N ALA A 501 -13.10 -0.98 -1.60
CA ALA A 501 -13.07 -0.20 -2.83
C ALA A 501 -11.63 -0.03 -3.33
N PRO A 502 -11.37 -0.13 -4.65
CA PRO A 502 -10.03 0.02 -5.22
C PRO A 502 -9.46 1.44 -5.06
N THR A 503 -10.29 2.40 -4.64
CA THR A 503 -9.89 3.78 -4.32
C THR A 503 -9.04 3.91 -3.06
N GLY A 504 -8.97 2.86 -2.23
CA GLY A 504 -8.35 2.94 -0.90
C GLY A 504 -9.13 3.81 0.09
N TYR A 505 -8.55 4.00 1.27
CA TYR A 505 -9.09 4.89 2.29
C TYR A 505 -8.91 6.36 1.91
N PRO A 506 -9.93 7.22 2.11
CA PRO A 506 -9.79 8.65 1.82
C PRO A 506 -8.74 9.33 2.70
N ASP A 507 -7.80 10.04 2.08
CA ASP A 507 -6.79 10.86 2.76
C ASP A 507 -7.27 12.30 2.98
N ARG A 508 -8.37 12.45 3.73
CA ARG A 508 -8.94 13.75 4.09
C ARG A 508 -9.36 13.79 5.55
N ALA A 509 -9.20 14.96 6.18
CA ALA A 509 -9.58 15.22 7.55
C ALA A 509 -11.04 14.84 7.86
N SER A 510 -11.95 15.19 6.96
CA SER A 510 -13.40 14.98 7.12
C SER A 510 -13.80 13.51 7.24
N GLN A 511 -13.00 12.58 6.72
CA GLN A 511 -13.26 11.15 6.84
C GLN A 511 -13.02 10.64 8.27
N TRP A 512 -12.04 11.23 8.96
CA TRP A 512 -11.56 10.76 10.25
C TRP A 512 -12.08 11.57 11.45
N ILE A 513 -12.79 12.67 11.20
CA ILE A 513 -13.47 13.46 12.23
C ILE A 513 -14.99 13.26 12.09
N ASN A 514 -15.52 12.27 12.81
CA ASN A 514 -16.94 12.17 13.09
C ASN A 514 -17.17 11.88 14.58
N SER A 515 -18.35 12.21 15.11
CA SER A 515 -18.64 12.18 16.56
C SER A 515 -18.36 10.81 17.21
N GLY A 516 -18.55 9.70 16.48
CA GLY A 516 -18.26 8.35 16.97
C GLY A 516 -16.76 8.02 16.98
N SER A 517 -16.05 8.40 15.91
CA SER A 517 -14.59 8.19 15.80
C SER A 517 -13.81 8.95 16.87
N LEU A 518 -14.18 10.20 17.20
CA LEU A 518 -13.49 11.01 18.19
C LEU A 518 -13.47 10.36 19.59
N LEU A 519 -14.58 9.74 20.00
CA LEU A 519 -14.65 9.03 21.27
C LEU A 519 -13.70 7.83 21.31
N ASN A 520 -13.67 7.02 20.26
CA ASN A 520 -12.77 5.87 20.19
C ASN A 520 -11.29 6.28 20.16
N ARG A 521 -10.98 7.41 19.51
CA ARG A 521 -9.64 7.99 19.45
C ARG A 521 -9.19 8.50 20.82
N MET A 522 -10.08 9.17 21.55
CA MET A 522 -9.81 9.60 22.92
C MET A 522 -9.65 8.39 23.86
N ASN A 523 -10.53 7.39 23.74
CA ASN A 523 -10.44 6.15 24.51
C ASN A 523 -9.11 5.43 24.25
N TYR A 524 -8.65 5.37 23.00
CA TYR A 524 -7.36 4.80 22.67
C TYR A 524 -6.21 5.48 23.43
N GLY A 525 -6.20 6.83 23.49
CA GLY A 525 -5.22 7.58 24.25
C GLY A 525 -5.18 7.19 25.74
N PHE A 526 -6.35 7.10 26.39
CA PHE A 526 -6.44 6.66 27.79
C PHE A 526 -6.00 5.21 28.00
N GLN A 527 -6.41 4.31 27.11
CA GLN A 527 -6.08 2.88 27.22
C GLN A 527 -4.59 2.64 26.99
N LEU A 528 -3.98 3.38 26.05
CA LEU A 528 -2.54 3.32 25.81
C LEU A 528 -1.77 3.87 27.01
N ALA A 529 -2.12 5.07 27.47
CA ALA A 529 -1.42 5.72 28.59
C ALA A 529 -1.50 4.90 29.89
N SER A 530 -2.59 4.18 30.11
CA SER A 530 -2.77 3.32 31.28
C SER A 530 -2.26 1.88 31.11
N GLY A 531 -1.53 1.57 30.02
CA GLY A 531 -0.94 0.25 29.81
C GLY A 531 -1.95 -0.87 29.51
N ARG A 532 -3.17 -0.52 29.11
CA ARG A 532 -4.27 -1.46 28.83
C ARG A 532 -4.39 -1.86 27.35
N VAL A 533 -3.55 -1.32 26.48
CA VAL A 533 -3.45 -1.80 25.09
C VAL A 533 -2.62 -3.08 25.09
N GLN A 534 -3.26 -4.20 24.75
CA GLN A 534 -2.62 -5.51 24.71
C GLN A 534 -1.30 -5.49 23.94
N GLY A 535 -0.23 -5.97 24.58
CA GLY A 535 1.10 -6.09 23.97
C GLY A 535 1.88 -4.77 23.86
N VAL A 536 1.42 -3.69 24.48
CA VAL A 536 2.10 -2.39 24.50
C VAL A 536 2.37 -1.98 25.95
N ARG A 537 3.63 -1.70 26.27
CA ARG A 537 4.07 -1.21 27.58
C ARG A 537 4.54 0.22 27.46
N VAL A 538 4.13 1.06 28.41
CA VAL A 538 4.45 2.49 28.45
C VAL A 538 5.12 2.78 29.78
N ASP A 539 6.23 3.51 29.72
CA ASP A 539 6.89 4.09 30.88
C ASP A 539 6.86 5.61 30.72
N LEU A 540 6.07 6.28 31.57
CA LEU A 540 5.85 7.72 31.48
C LEU A 540 7.02 8.53 32.06
N GLU A 541 7.88 7.93 32.89
CA GLU A 541 9.04 8.60 33.47
C GLU A 541 10.10 8.91 32.39
N LEU A 542 10.12 8.12 31.32
CA LEU A 542 10.96 8.37 30.13
C LEU A 542 10.67 9.71 29.46
N LEU A 543 9.46 10.25 29.62
CA LEU A 543 9.05 11.52 29.00
C LEU A 543 9.37 12.74 29.86
N THR A 544 9.77 12.54 31.11
CA THR A 544 10.01 13.59 32.10
C THR A 544 11.44 13.55 32.64
N ASP A 545 12.38 12.99 31.86
CA ASP A 545 13.79 12.82 32.25
C ASP A 545 13.95 12.09 33.60
N GLY A 546 13.06 11.14 33.90
CA GLY A 546 13.07 10.37 35.16
C GLY A 546 12.55 11.15 36.38
N ARG A 547 11.96 12.33 36.20
CA ARG A 547 11.33 13.09 37.29
C ARG A 547 9.82 12.88 37.31
N GLU A 548 9.31 12.43 38.44
CA GLU A 548 7.87 12.35 38.65
C GLU A 548 7.29 13.76 38.88
N PRO A 549 6.34 14.24 38.04
CA PRO A 549 5.75 15.56 38.25
C PRO A 549 4.95 15.61 39.56
N GLY A 550 5.18 16.64 40.38
CA GLY A 550 4.57 16.75 41.71
C GLY A 550 3.15 17.32 41.72
N SER A 551 2.64 17.79 40.57
CA SER A 551 1.30 18.37 40.44
C SER A 551 0.66 18.14 39.06
N PRO A 552 -0.68 18.23 38.93
CA PRO A 552 -1.35 18.13 37.63
C PRO A 552 -0.87 19.18 36.61
N ASP A 553 -0.57 20.39 37.06
CA ASP A 553 -0.11 21.47 36.18
C ASP A 553 1.33 21.23 35.69
N GLU A 554 2.20 20.72 36.56
CA GLU A 554 3.56 20.33 36.19
C GLU A 554 3.55 19.14 35.22
N ALA A 555 2.74 18.11 35.50
CA ALA A 555 2.56 16.97 34.62
C ALA A 555 2.04 17.39 33.23
N LEU A 556 1.01 18.23 33.20
CA LEU A 556 0.42 18.71 31.96
C LEU A 556 1.43 19.53 31.14
N ALA A 557 2.22 20.39 31.78
CA ALA A 557 3.28 21.14 31.10
C ALA A 557 4.37 20.21 30.54
N ALA A 558 4.85 19.26 31.35
CA ALA A 558 5.91 18.33 30.97
C ALA A 558 5.49 17.42 29.81
N TYR A 559 4.35 16.72 29.93
CA TYR A 559 3.86 15.83 28.88
C TYR A 559 3.40 16.56 27.63
N THR A 560 2.86 17.79 27.74
CA THR A 560 2.56 18.61 26.56
C THR A 560 3.83 19.00 25.83
N LYS A 561 4.91 19.35 26.54
CA LYS A 561 6.20 19.65 25.93
C LYS A 561 6.80 18.44 25.21
N ALA A 562 6.68 17.25 25.80
CA ALA A 562 7.17 16.00 25.22
C ALA A 562 6.35 15.57 23.98
N LEU A 563 5.02 15.59 24.09
CA LEU A 563 4.12 15.05 23.06
C LEU A 563 3.67 16.10 22.03
N LEU A 564 3.79 17.40 22.30
CA LEU A 564 3.44 18.48 21.37
C LEU A 564 4.57 19.53 21.29
N PRO A 565 5.78 19.15 20.85
CA PRO A 565 6.99 19.98 20.93
C PRO A 565 7.03 21.18 19.98
N GLU A 566 6.13 21.26 19.00
CA GLU A 566 6.11 22.31 17.96
C GLU A 566 5.59 23.68 18.43
N ARG A 567 5.06 23.76 19.65
CA ARG A 567 4.26 24.90 20.14
C ARG A 567 4.65 25.32 21.55
N SER A 568 4.26 26.54 21.94
CA SER A 568 4.19 26.86 23.36
C SER A 568 3.07 26.04 24.01
N ALA A 569 3.38 25.46 25.16
CA ALA A 569 2.45 24.60 25.89
C ALA A 569 1.22 25.42 26.35
N ASP A 570 1.38 26.73 26.54
CA ASP A 570 0.47 27.63 27.26
C ASP A 570 -1.01 27.54 26.84
N SER A 571 -1.35 27.60 25.56
CA SER A 571 -2.78 27.64 25.17
C SER A 571 -3.50 26.28 25.27
N THR A 572 -2.79 25.16 25.12
CA THR A 572 -3.35 23.80 25.26
C THR A 572 -3.27 23.33 26.69
N VAL A 573 -2.22 23.71 27.42
CA VAL A 573 -2.21 23.63 28.88
C VAL A 573 -3.42 24.38 29.43
N ALA A 574 -3.68 25.63 29.02
CA ALA A 574 -4.87 26.37 29.49
C ALA A 574 -6.22 25.73 29.08
N LEU A 575 -6.31 25.13 27.90
CA LEU A 575 -7.51 24.43 27.43
C LEU A 575 -7.74 23.10 28.19
N LEU A 576 -6.69 22.30 28.35
CA LEU A 576 -6.72 21.03 29.07
C LEU A 576 -6.82 21.24 30.58
N GLN A 577 -6.24 22.30 31.14
CA GLN A 577 -6.37 22.69 32.56
C GLN A 577 -7.84 22.88 32.94
N ARG A 578 -8.67 23.46 32.07
CA ARG A 578 -10.12 23.57 32.32
C ARG A 578 -10.80 22.21 32.39
N SER A 579 -10.34 21.25 31.59
CA SER A 579 -10.87 19.87 31.57
C SER A 579 -10.36 19.04 32.75
N VAL A 580 -9.13 19.29 33.21
CA VAL A 580 -8.52 18.65 34.39
C VAL A 580 -9.08 19.23 35.70
N ARG A 581 -9.37 20.53 35.73
CA ARG A 581 -9.87 21.26 36.92
C ARG A 581 -11.39 21.25 37.05
N SER A 582 -12.16 20.91 36.01
CA SER A 582 -13.61 20.74 36.15
C SER A 582 -13.89 19.59 37.11
N THR A 583 -14.31 19.96 38.32
CA THR A 583 -14.58 19.10 39.48
C THR A 583 -15.62 18.01 39.19
N GLU A 584 -16.41 18.16 38.12
CA GLU A 584 -17.37 17.15 37.63
C GLU A 584 -16.74 15.85 37.13
N LEU A 585 -15.43 15.79 36.84
CA LEU A 585 -14.81 14.54 36.38
C LEU A 585 -14.51 13.58 37.54
N ARG A 586 -14.17 14.10 38.73
CA ARG A 586 -14.05 13.28 39.94
C ARG A 586 -15.41 12.73 40.35
N SER A 587 -16.43 13.58 40.37
CA SER A 587 -17.79 13.18 40.78
C SER A 587 -18.52 12.28 39.78
N ARG A 588 -18.26 12.35 38.47
CA ARG A 588 -18.89 11.45 37.47
C ARG A 588 -18.24 10.07 37.38
N ILE A 589 -17.01 9.93 37.89
CA ILE A 589 -16.36 8.64 38.08
C ILE A 589 -16.94 7.98 39.34
N GLU A 590 -17.15 8.76 40.40
CA GLU A 590 -17.74 8.33 41.68
C GLU A 590 -19.27 8.06 41.59
N GLU A 591 -20.07 8.90 40.93
CA GLU A 591 -21.55 8.72 40.81
C GLU A 591 -21.98 7.55 39.90
N LYS A 592 -21.05 6.97 39.13
CA LYS A 592 -21.31 5.74 38.35
C LYS A 592 -20.98 4.46 39.12
N GLU A 593 -20.53 4.57 40.37
CA GLU A 593 -20.18 3.44 41.24
C GLU A 593 -21.39 2.69 41.80
N GLU A 594 -22.59 3.28 41.85
CA GLU A 594 -23.73 2.63 42.53
C GLU A 594 -24.66 1.76 41.65
N HIS A 595 -24.56 1.76 40.31
CA HIS A 595 -25.61 1.18 39.43
C HIS A 595 -25.14 0.18 38.35
N ALA A 596 -23.99 -0.47 38.49
CA ALA A 596 -23.54 -1.46 37.51
C ALA A 596 -22.90 -2.70 38.13
N VAL A 597 -23.68 -3.47 38.89
CA VAL A 597 -23.40 -4.90 39.15
C VAL A 597 -24.27 -5.70 38.19
N GLY A 598 -23.65 -6.29 37.16
CA GLY A 598 -24.35 -7.19 36.25
C GLY A 598 -23.63 -7.46 34.93
N ASP A 599 -23.19 -8.72 34.80
CA ASP A 599 -22.85 -9.48 33.60
C ASP A 599 -21.41 -9.33 33.04
N GLU A 600 -20.59 -10.32 33.39
CA GLU A 600 -19.32 -10.65 32.75
C GLU A 600 -19.60 -11.12 31.31
N GLY A 601 -18.99 -10.47 30.32
CA GLY A 601 -19.17 -10.82 28.91
C GLY A 601 -17.90 -10.61 28.11
N GLU A 602 -17.52 -11.65 27.37
CA GLU A 602 -16.29 -11.86 26.60
C GLU A 602 -15.83 -10.67 25.71
N GLU A 603 -14.50 -10.59 25.56
CA GLU A 603 -13.76 -9.62 24.77
C GLU A 603 -14.18 -9.62 23.27
N PRO A 604 -14.05 -8.49 22.54
CA PRO A 604 -14.30 -8.47 21.11
C PRO A 604 -13.15 -9.18 20.39
N GLU A 605 -13.39 -10.42 19.97
CA GLU A 605 -12.63 -11.03 18.89
C GLU A 605 -12.70 -10.12 17.64
N MET A 606 -11.64 -10.11 16.84
CA MET A 606 -11.76 -9.66 15.46
C MET A 606 -12.89 -10.49 14.88
N PHE A 607 -14.04 -9.87 14.61
CA PHE A 607 -15.14 -10.52 13.92
C PHE A 607 -14.66 -10.77 12.49
N MET A 608 -13.89 -11.83 12.33
CA MET A 608 -13.71 -12.46 11.05
C MET A 608 -14.90 -13.38 10.87
N ASP A 609 -15.47 -13.40 9.67
CA ASP A 609 -16.40 -14.48 9.37
C ASP A 609 -15.66 -15.83 9.46
N GLU A 610 -16.40 -16.93 9.37
CA GLU A 610 -15.83 -18.28 9.38
C GLU A 610 -14.82 -18.54 8.23
N ASN A 611 -14.69 -17.62 7.27
CA ASN A 611 -13.72 -17.65 6.17
C ASN A 611 -12.50 -16.74 6.40
N GLY A 612 -12.36 -16.13 7.57
CA GLY A 612 -11.26 -15.21 7.86
C GLY A 612 -11.41 -13.82 7.19
N LEU A 613 -12.62 -13.43 6.79
CA LEU A 613 -12.89 -12.09 6.24
C LEU A 613 -13.14 -11.11 7.39
N PRO A 614 -12.43 -9.97 7.49
CA PRO A 614 -12.83 -8.92 8.43
C PRO A 614 -14.27 -8.48 8.13
N LEU A 615 -15.18 -8.66 9.09
CA LEU A 615 -16.58 -8.28 8.96
C LEU A 615 -16.68 -6.75 8.90
N VAL A 616 -16.80 -6.20 7.69
CA VAL A 616 -17.41 -4.88 7.50
C VAL A 616 -18.91 -5.11 7.53
N THR A 617 -19.54 -4.86 8.68
CA THR A 617 -21.00 -4.95 8.76
C THR A 617 -21.63 -3.95 7.77
N LYS A 618 -22.42 -4.47 6.81
CA LYS A 618 -23.33 -3.63 6.01
C LYS A 618 -24.26 -2.90 6.98
N LYS A 619 -24.51 -1.61 6.71
CA LYS A 619 -25.39 -0.68 7.44
C LYS A 619 -26.50 -1.41 8.23
N GLY A 620 -26.49 -1.23 9.55
CA GLY A 620 -27.59 -1.54 10.45
C GLY A 620 -27.30 -2.68 11.43
N ASN A 621 -27.33 -2.36 12.73
CA ASN A 621 -27.29 -3.27 13.88
C ASN A 621 -25.91 -3.68 14.46
N ALA A 622 -24.93 -2.77 14.46
CA ALA A 622 -24.00 -2.77 15.60
C ALA A 622 -24.79 -2.40 16.87
N ARG A 623 -25.21 -3.39 17.67
CA ARG A 623 -25.65 -3.15 19.05
C ARG A 623 -24.56 -2.33 19.73
N ARG A 624 -24.83 -1.06 20.04
CA ARG A 624 -23.96 -0.19 20.83
C ARG A 624 -23.75 -0.81 22.21
N ARG A 625 -22.75 -1.68 22.37
CA ARG A 625 -22.25 -2.07 23.69
C ARG A 625 -21.32 -0.95 24.17
N ARG A 626 -21.76 -0.20 25.19
CA ARG A 626 -20.89 0.67 25.99
C ARG A 626 -19.96 -0.26 26.76
N LEU A 627 -18.67 -0.28 26.41
CA LEU A 627 -17.67 -0.92 27.24
C LEU A 627 -17.34 0.01 28.41
N THR A 628 -17.53 -0.51 29.61
CA THR A 628 -17.00 -0.01 30.87
C THR A 628 -15.47 -0.11 30.85
N MET A 629 -14.76 0.87 31.42
CA MET A 629 -13.31 0.74 31.66
C MET A 629 -13.09 -0.49 32.53
N ASP A 630 -12.10 -1.32 32.20
CA ASP A 630 -11.58 -2.34 33.10
C ASP A 630 -11.16 -1.68 34.42
N GLN A 631 -11.91 -2.00 35.49
CA GLN A 631 -11.94 -1.28 36.77
C GLN A 631 -10.91 -1.78 37.79
N SER A 632 -10.05 -2.73 37.42
CA SER A 632 -9.14 -3.39 38.38
C SER A 632 -8.11 -2.44 39.04
N ASN A 633 -7.84 -1.26 38.43
CA ASN A 633 -7.16 -0.12 39.06
C ASN A 633 -7.48 1.21 38.34
N PRO A 634 -7.92 2.29 39.01
CA PRO A 634 -8.14 3.58 38.36
C PRO A 634 -6.82 4.13 37.78
N PRO A 635 -6.83 4.77 36.59
CA PRO A 635 -5.61 5.32 36.00
C PRO A 635 -5.01 6.40 36.90
N THR A 636 -3.69 6.47 36.95
CA THR A 636 -3.00 7.54 37.70
C THR A 636 -3.26 8.90 37.07
N MET A 637 -3.03 9.97 37.84
CA MET A 637 -3.15 11.35 37.34
C MET A 637 -2.36 11.58 36.04
N GLN A 638 -1.12 11.08 35.99
CA GLN A 638 -0.24 11.20 34.84
C GLN A 638 -0.80 10.45 33.63
N GLN A 639 -1.25 9.20 33.82
CA GLN A 639 -1.87 8.40 32.76
C GLN A 639 -3.12 9.09 32.21
N HIS A 640 -3.93 9.71 33.07
CA HIS A 640 -5.10 10.46 32.65
C HIS A 640 -4.71 11.71 31.83
N ILE A 641 -3.74 12.50 32.28
CA ILE A 641 -3.24 13.68 31.56
C ILE A 641 -2.68 13.29 30.19
N VAL A 642 -1.86 12.24 30.12
CA VAL A 642 -1.29 11.75 28.86
C VAL A 642 -2.40 11.26 27.92
N GLY A 643 -3.39 10.54 28.44
CA GLY A 643 -4.56 10.11 27.66
C GLY A 643 -5.35 11.29 27.09
N LEU A 644 -5.54 12.36 27.86
CA LEU A 644 -6.15 13.61 27.39
C LEU A 644 -5.33 14.28 26.28
N ILE A 645 -4.00 14.33 26.41
CA ILE A 645 -3.13 14.92 25.39
C ILE A 645 -3.22 14.12 24.07
N ILE A 646 -3.12 12.79 24.12
CA ILE A 646 -3.20 11.93 22.92
C ILE A 646 -4.60 12.03 22.27
N GLY A 647 -5.65 12.10 23.10
CA GLY A 647 -7.03 12.25 22.63
C GLY A 647 -7.35 13.64 22.09
N SER A 648 -6.52 14.65 22.36
CA SER A 648 -6.76 16.03 21.97
C SER A 648 -6.77 16.22 20.45
N PRO A 649 -7.57 17.17 19.91
CA PRO A 649 -7.47 17.55 18.51
C PRO A 649 -6.03 17.89 18.10
N GLU A 650 -5.26 18.54 18.98
CA GLU A 650 -3.91 19.00 18.72
C GLU A 650 -2.95 17.85 18.40
N PHE A 651 -3.01 16.75 19.14
CA PHE A 651 -2.19 15.56 18.85
C PHE A 651 -2.60 14.87 17.54
N GLN A 652 -3.90 14.91 17.22
CA GLN A 652 -4.44 14.33 15.99
C GLN A 652 -4.15 15.19 14.75
N ARG A 653 -3.92 16.51 14.91
CA ARG A 653 -3.63 17.45 13.83
C ARG A 653 -2.14 17.66 13.54
N ARG A 654 -1.28 17.38 14.50
CA ARG A 654 0.04 16.80 14.18
C ARG A 654 -0.31 15.64 13.26
#